data_AF-A0A2D6LDD1-F1
#
_entry.id   AF-A0A2D6LDD1-F1
#
_cell.length_a   1.000
_cell.length_b   1.000
_cell.length_c   1.000
_cell.angle_alpha   90.00
_cell.angle_beta   90.00
_cell.angle_gamma   90.00
#
_symmetry.space_group_name_H-M   'P 1'
#
loop_
_entity.id
_entity.type
_entity.pdbx_description
1 polymer ?
#
loop_
_entity_poly.entity_id
_entity_poly.type
_entity_poly.pdbx_seq_one_letter_code
_entity_poly.pdbx_strand_id
1 'polypeptide(L)'
;MKNHAVVLFTALLIIAVGTWGLMLFLSGPETPTISDFLYATLFLSHMVWGTSLLAESLHPLLKGRTKTGGNSLSQSKMPEVLLTYGLILFLFSYIFALNANMDYVQRFAEGKENLHIAPDSRTERLSSLMRYAPFLALDISIIVVSRLTAAIKMNSRTFGYWVRLLALPLTLLSSALYTFSLPSFVSLDGMAILGFFCLVPLLLVLVYIPAGWAPLYVTAFGVIQTMLTNFWLGTFSLVSLQVITILYLLFYLVFSLTISLVKRLSGNHVVFLIPLLWVIFDYLRSTGFLGFPWGMLGVSQYKNIPFIQIASLTGIWGVSFLVIWVNAVLAWCIYRIFGRNGPHRRIWRRAQRRAQRRVPIKALFGTTLIIGCVYGAGLLSILGEPHGDANQYTIALVQQNTDPRKNDYAEGLQILKSLTNEAMVSLPDLVVWSETAFVPNIRRWSREDPRRFTYARLVDDFLHYQRDLGTWLITGNDDYELVEKSNGETARFDYNASVLFDPEGTRTKTYRKMHLVPFTEYFPFEKQMPKFYNLLLDFDVYLWEPGTDPVVFEHPGFTFSTPICFEDGFPRDVRRFVRAGAELIINLSNDYWSLSEVEAKQHYANTIFRAIENRREFLRASASGVTSHVDKTGRLRESLPFYEESFLIVEVDIGESRTSYFTRFGDWFPVTLAAFCCLFLLFNAFGFMRRRS
;
A
#
# COMPACT_ATOMS: atom_id res chain seq x y z
N MET A 1 -6.11 46.07 -20.82
CA MET A 1 -7.39 46.04 -20.06
C MET A 1 -7.92 44.63 -19.79
N LYS A 2 -8.20 43.77 -20.80
CA LYS A 2 -8.79 42.42 -20.58
C LYS A 2 -8.04 41.50 -19.58
N ASN A 3 -6.70 41.47 -19.59
CA ASN A 3 -5.95 40.66 -18.62
C ASN A 3 -6.04 41.20 -17.17
N HIS A 4 -6.13 42.52 -16.97
CA HIS A 4 -6.22 43.12 -15.63
C HIS A 4 -7.57 42.82 -14.96
N ALA A 5 -8.67 42.91 -15.70
CA ALA A 5 -10.00 42.61 -15.18
C ALA A 5 -10.12 41.13 -14.75
N VAL A 6 -9.52 40.20 -15.51
CA VAL A 6 -9.52 38.78 -15.16
C VAL A 6 -8.70 38.52 -13.89
N VAL A 7 -7.48 39.06 -13.79
CA VAL A 7 -6.64 38.85 -12.59
C VAL A 7 -7.29 39.50 -11.35
N LEU A 8 -7.87 40.70 -11.49
CA LEU A 8 -8.59 41.37 -10.42
C LEU A 8 -9.82 40.56 -9.96
N PHE A 9 -10.64 40.09 -10.90
CA PHE A 9 -11.80 39.24 -10.59
C PHE A 9 -11.37 37.93 -9.91
N THR A 10 -10.32 37.29 -10.40
CA THR A 10 -9.77 36.07 -9.77
C THR A 10 -9.27 36.36 -8.36
N ALA A 11 -8.56 37.46 -8.13
CA ALA A 11 -8.09 37.84 -6.79
C ALA A 11 -9.27 38.08 -5.82
N LEU A 12 -10.31 38.78 -6.26
CA LEU A 12 -11.52 38.99 -5.46
C LEU A 12 -12.27 37.68 -5.17
N LEU A 13 -12.34 36.76 -6.14
CA LEU A 13 -12.96 35.46 -5.95
C LEU A 13 -12.17 34.60 -4.94
N ILE A 14 -10.83 34.59 -5.03
CA ILE A 14 -9.98 33.92 -4.04
C ILE A 14 -10.25 34.48 -2.64
N ILE A 15 -10.30 35.82 -2.52
CA ILE A 15 -10.61 36.52 -1.26
C ILE A 15 -11.99 36.11 -0.74
N ALA A 16 -13.03 36.11 -1.59
CA ALA A 16 -14.37 35.72 -1.20
C ALA A 16 -14.45 34.27 -0.67
N VAL A 17 -13.80 33.31 -1.35
CA VAL A 17 -13.76 31.91 -0.91
C VAL A 17 -12.98 31.75 0.41
N GLY A 18 -11.89 32.47 0.61
CA GLY A 18 -11.21 32.42 1.91
C GLY A 18 -11.95 33.15 3.03
N THR A 19 -12.73 34.20 2.74
CA THR A 19 -13.65 34.81 3.72
C THR A 19 -14.75 33.83 4.12
N TRP A 20 -15.31 33.08 3.17
CA TRP A 20 -16.22 31.97 3.45
C TRP A 20 -15.55 30.91 4.33
N GLY A 21 -14.32 30.52 3.99
CA GLY A 21 -13.52 29.59 4.78
C GLY A 21 -13.28 30.07 6.22
N LEU A 22 -13.04 31.37 6.40
CA LEU A 22 -12.90 32.02 7.70
C LEU A 22 -14.21 31.99 8.49
N MET A 23 -15.36 32.26 7.86
CA MET A 23 -16.67 32.17 8.53
C MET A 23 -16.93 30.75 9.04
N LEU A 24 -16.64 29.72 8.24
CA LEU A 24 -16.75 28.32 8.67
C LEU A 24 -15.79 27.98 9.82
N PHE A 25 -14.56 28.49 9.78
CA PHE A 25 -13.59 28.29 10.85
C PHE A 25 -14.02 28.98 12.17
N LEU A 26 -14.51 30.22 12.09
CA LEU A 26 -14.99 30.98 13.26
C LEU A 26 -16.30 30.44 13.84
N SER A 27 -17.06 29.68 13.05
CA SER A 27 -18.28 29.00 13.49
C SER A 27 -17.99 27.59 14.05
N GLY A 28 -16.71 27.21 14.11
CA GLY A 28 -16.26 25.95 14.70
C GLY A 28 -16.28 25.95 16.24
N PRO A 29 -15.88 24.83 16.87
CA PRO A 29 -15.85 24.70 18.32
C PRO A 29 -14.87 25.69 18.97
N GLU A 30 -15.10 26.03 20.25
CA GLU A 30 -14.25 26.98 21.01
C GLU A 30 -12.79 26.52 21.12
N THR A 31 -12.55 25.20 21.11
CA THR A 31 -11.23 24.56 21.12
C THR A 31 -10.87 24.01 19.73
N PRO A 32 -9.96 24.66 18.97
CA PRO A 32 -9.61 24.22 17.62
C PRO A 32 -8.82 22.90 17.62
N THR A 33 -9.23 21.97 16.76
CA THR A 33 -8.55 20.67 16.56
C THR A 33 -7.39 20.78 15.57
N ILE A 34 -6.54 19.75 15.48
CA ILE A 34 -5.49 19.66 14.43
C ILE A 34 -6.09 19.77 13.02
N SER A 35 -7.28 19.19 12.80
CA SER A 35 -8.01 19.31 11.54
C SER A 35 -8.34 20.78 11.23
N ASP A 36 -8.73 21.55 12.25
CA ASP A 36 -9.02 22.97 12.12
C ASP A 36 -7.77 23.79 11.82
N PHE A 37 -6.63 23.45 12.43
CA PHE A 37 -5.35 24.06 12.07
C PHE A 37 -4.94 23.76 10.61
N LEU A 38 -5.04 22.52 10.16
CA LEU A 38 -4.71 22.15 8.76
C LEU A 38 -5.63 22.88 7.78
N TYR A 39 -6.94 22.90 8.04
CA TYR A 39 -7.89 23.68 7.27
C TYR A 39 -7.58 25.18 7.33
N ALA A 40 -7.14 25.69 8.48
CA ALA A 40 -6.73 27.09 8.63
C ALA A 40 -5.57 27.43 7.69
N THR A 41 -4.56 26.57 7.62
CA THR A 41 -3.44 26.78 6.70
C THR A 41 -3.86 26.71 5.24
N LEU A 42 -4.85 25.88 4.86
CA LEU A 42 -5.40 25.85 3.51
C LEU A 42 -6.02 27.21 3.15
N PHE A 43 -6.93 27.74 3.97
CA PHE A 43 -7.57 29.02 3.67
C PHE A 43 -6.57 30.19 3.72
N LEU A 44 -5.65 30.22 4.71
CA LEU A 44 -4.63 31.27 4.82
C LEU A 44 -3.72 31.28 3.59
N SER A 45 -3.36 30.11 3.07
CA SER A 45 -2.55 30.00 1.85
C SER A 45 -3.29 30.59 0.64
N HIS A 46 -4.59 30.35 0.52
CA HIS A 46 -5.43 31.00 -0.49
C HIS A 46 -5.49 32.52 -0.30
N MET A 47 -5.64 33.01 0.94
CA MET A 47 -5.67 34.46 1.24
C MET A 47 -4.35 35.16 0.91
N VAL A 48 -3.22 34.60 1.33
CA VAL A 48 -1.89 35.13 1.03
C VAL A 48 -1.67 35.18 -0.47
N TRP A 49 -2.08 34.13 -1.20
CA TRP A 49 -1.92 34.12 -2.63
C TRP A 49 -2.88 35.10 -3.34
N GLY A 50 -4.16 35.14 -2.97
CA GLY A 50 -5.14 36.07 -3.52
C GLY A 50 -4.75 37.54 -3.30
N THR A 51 -4.27 37.88 -2.10
CA THR A 51 -3.78 39.24 -1.79
C THR A 51 -2.51 39.58 -2.57
N SER A 52 -1.59 38.62 -2.77
CA SER A 52 -0.41 38.83 -3.63
C SER A 52 -0.80 39.14 -5.07
N LEU A 53 -1.77 38.41 -5.64
CA LEU A 53 -2.29 38.64 -6.99
C LEU A 53 -3.00 39.99 -7.10
N LEU A 54 -3.74 40.38 -6.06
CA LEU A 54 -4.40 41.69 -5.98
C LEU A 54 -3.37 42.83 -5.97
N ALA A 55 -2.34 42.71 -5.13
CA ALA A 55 -1.27 43.69 -5.01
C ALA A 55 -0.49 43.84 -6.34
N GLU A 56 -0.15 42.73 -7.00
CA GLU A 56 0.50 42.73 -8.31
C GLU A 56 -0.38 43.36 -9.40
N SER A 57 -1.70 43.23 -9.30
CA SER A 57 -2.66 43.80 -10.26
C SER A 57 -2.88 45.31 -10.09
N LEU A 58 -2.82 45.80 -8.85
CA LEU A 58 -3.04 47.20 -8.48
C LEU A 58 -1.77 48.06 -8.57
N HIS A 59 -0.59 47.49 -8.25
CA HIS A 59 0.69 48.22 -8.22
C HIS A 59 1.07 48.94 -9.54
N PRO A 60 0.83 48.38 -10.75
CA PRO A 60 1.05 49.09 -12.01
C PRO A 60 0.06 50.22 -12.27
N LEU A 61 -1.20 50.05 -11.84
CA LEU A 61 -2.27 51.06 -11.99
C LEU A 61 -1.98 52.29 -11.11
N LEU A 62 -1.49 52.07 -9.89
CA LEU A 62 -1.12 53.14 -8.95
C LEU A 62 0.14 53.91 -9.38
N LYS A 63 1.07 53.28 -10.12
CA LYS A 63 2.32 53.89 -10.60
C LYS A 63 2.27 54.39 -12.05
N GLY A 64 1.09 54.41 -12.69
CA GLY A 64 0.93 54.84 -14.08
C GLY A 64 1.72 54.01 -15.12
N ARG A 65 2.13 52.79 -14.77
CA ARG A 65 2.93 51.91 -15.65
C ARG A 65 2.02 50.94 -16.40
N THR A 66 2.10 50.91 -17.73
CA THR A 66 1.26 50.08 -18.60
C THR A 66 1.79 48.65 -18.82
N LYS A 67 3.01 48.34 -18.34
CA LYS A 67 3.61 47.00 -18.46
C LYS A 67 3.80 46.38 -17.07
N THR A 68 3.11 45.26 -16.86
CA THR A 68 3.37 44.34 -15.75
C THR A 68 4.64 43.54 -16.05
N GLY A 69 5.65 43.70 -15.20
CA GLY A 69 6.75 42.73 -15.08
C GLY A 69 6.44 41.83 -13.90
N GLY A 70 6.29 40.52 -14.13
CA GLY A 70 6.13 39.52 -13.08
C GLY A 70 4.83 38.72 -13.18
N ASN A 71 4.96 37.42 -13.45
CA ASN A 71 3.98 36.32 -13.29
C ASN A 71 2.52 36.59 -13.69
N SER A 72 2.19 36.36 -14.97
CA SER A 72 0.78 36.21 -15.35
C SER A 72 0.16 35.00 -14.63
N LEU A 73 -1.13 35.03 -14.32
CA LEU A 73 -1.89 33.93 -13.70
C LEU A 73 -1.62 32.55 -14.35
N SER A 74 -1.36 32.53 -15.66
CA SER A 74 -1.00 31.34 -16.45
C SER A 74 0.42 30.78 -16.24
N GLN A 75 1.30 31.51 -15.53
CA GLN A 75 2.66 31.10 -15.20
C GLN A 75 2.78 30.63 -13.75
N SER A 76 1.84 31.00 -12.87
CA SER A 76 1.82 30.54 -11.49
C SER A 76 1.47 29.06 -11.40
N LYS A 77 2.21 28.32 -10.57
CA LYS A 77 1.94 26.93 -10.21
C LYS A 77 1.21 26.80 -8.86
N MET A 78 0.97 27.92 -8.18
CA MET A 78 0.27 27.94 -6.89
C MET A 78 -1.11 27.26 -6.92
N PRO A 79 -1.98 27.46 -7.94
CA PRO A 79 -3.25 26.73 -8.00
C PRO A 79 -3.08 25.21 -8.00
N GLU A 80 -2.02 24.68 -8.61
CA GLU A 80 -1.76 23.23 -8.64
C GLU A 80 -1.29 22.71 -7.28
N VAL A 81 -0.52 23.53 -6.55
CA VAL A 81 -0.08 23.21 -5.17
C VAL A 81 -1.28 23.24 -4.22
N LEU A 82 -2.08 24.29 -4.27
CA LEU A 82 -3.27 24.45 -3.44
C LEU A 82 -4.32 23.37 -3.74
N LEU A 83 -4.55 23.05 -5.02
CA LEU A 83 -5.45 21.96 -5.40
C LEU A 83 -4.96 20.61 -4.86
N THR A 84 -3.66 20.34 -4.96
CA THR A 84 -3.08 19.09 -4.42
C THR A 84 -3.24 19.03 -2.90
N TYR A 85 -2.93 20.12 -2.20
CA TYR A 85 -3.05 20.18 -0.75
C TYR A 85 -4.50 20.04 -0.28
N GLY A 86 -5.42 20.80 -0.88
CA GLY A 86 -6.84 20.71 -0.62
C GLY A 86 -7.41 19.33 -0.94
N LEU A 87 -6.93 18.67 -2.00
CA LEU A 87 -7.38 17.33 -2.37
C LEU A 87 -6.93 16.28 -1.35
N ILE A 88 -5.71 16.37 -0.82
CA ILE A 88 -5.23 15.48 0.24
C ILE A 88 -6.09 15.65 1.50
N LEU A 89 -6.35 16.88 1.94
CA LEU A 89 -7.20 17.15 3.10
C LEU A 89 -8.65 16.67 2.88
N PHE A 90 -9.18 16.90 1.68
CA PHE A 90 -10.50 16.41 1.30
C PHE A 90 -10.58 14.89 1.33
N LEU A 91 -9.66 14.18 0.67
CA LEU A 91 -9.65 12.71 0.65
C LEU A 91 -9.54 12.14 2.06
N PHE A 92 -8.67 12.74 2.87
CA PHE A 92 -8.49 12.34 4.25
C PHE A 92 -9.80 12.47 5.05
N SER A 93 -10.43 13.64 5.02
CA SER A 93 -11.71 13.88 5.69
C SER A 93 -12.83 13.01 5.13
N TYR A 94 -12.89 12.82 3.81
CA TYR A 94 -13.95 12.05 3.16
C TYR A 94 -13.84 10.55 3.43
N ILE A 95 -12.62 10.00 3.47
CA ILE A 95 -12.40 8.58 3.78
C ILE A 95 -12.87 8.28 5.21
N PHE A 96 -12.53 9.11 6.19
CA PHE A 96 -13.06 8.94 7.55
C PHE A 96 -14.57 9.10 7.63
N ALA A 97 -15.13 10.03 6.86
CA ALA A 97 -16.57 10.24 6.79
C ALA A 97 -17.35 9.03 6.25
N LEU A 98 -16.73 8.12 5.49
CA LEU A 98 -17.36 6.86 5.06
C LEU A 98 -17.71 5.97 6.25
N ASN A 99 -16.94 6.07 7.32
CA ASN A 99 -16.94 5.15 8.46
C ASN A 99 -17.49 5.80 9.73
N ALA A 100 -18.04 7.01 9.65
CA ALA A 100 -18.51 7.75 10.81
C ALA A 100 -19.58 6.97 11.60
N ASN A 101 -20.48 6.26 10.94
CA ASN A 101 -21.53 5.46 11.60
C ASN A 101 -21.02 4.17 12.27
N MET A 102 -19.73 3.85 12.22
CA MET A 102 -19.20 2.66 12.88
C MET A 102 -19.22 2.84 14.39
N ASP A 103 -19.71 1.84 15.09
CA ASP A 103 -19.91 1.83 16.54
C ASP A 103 -18.61 2.14 17.33
N TYR A 104 -17.45 1.62 16.89
CA TYR A 104 -16.18 1.96 17.52
C TYR A 104 -15.78 3.44 17.32
N VAL A 105 -16.11 4.03 16.16
CA VAL A 105 -15.82 5.45 15.85
C VAL A 105 -16.66 6.35 16.74
N GLN A 106 -17.93 6.01 16.92
CA GLN A 106 -18.85 6.74 17.79
C GLN A 106 -18.41 6.67 19.26
N ARG A 107 -18.09 5.47 19.79
CA ARG A 107 -17.53 5.32 21.14
C ARG A 107 -16.24 6.11 21.35
N PHE A 108 -15.35 6.10 20.36
CA PHE A 108 -14.10 6.86 20.44
C PHE A 108 -14.35 8.36 20.47
N ALA A 109 -15.30 8.86 19.67
CA ALA A 109 -15.70 10.26 19.68
C ALA A 109 -16.34 10.68 21.01
N GLU A 110 -17.24 9.87 21.57
CA GLU A 110 -17.85 10.11 22.88
C GLU A 110 -16.81 10.18 24.02
N GLY A 111 -15.76 9.36 23.94
CA GLY A 111 -14.68 9.33 24.93
C GLY A 111 -13.67 10.48 24.84
N LYS A 112 -13.75 11.35 23.83
CA LYS A 112 -12.81 12.48 23.63
C LYS A 112 -13.58 13.78 23.51
N GLU A 113 -13.49 14.63 24.55
CA GLU A 113 -14.22 15.91 24.66
C GLU A 113 -14.09 16.85 23.44
N ASN A 114 -13.01 16.73 22.65
CA ASN A 114 -12.73 17.61 21.50
C ASN A 114 -12.90 16.93 20.13
N LEU A 115 -13.50 15.73 20.04
CA LEU A 115 -13.75 15.06 18.76
C LEU A 115 -15.25 15.04 18.44
N HIS A 116 -15.66 15.89 17.50
CA HIS A 116 -17.04 15.94 17.02
C HIS A 116 -17.13 15.26 15.65
N ILE A 117 -17.78 14.09 15.60
CA ILE A 117 -18.10 13.36 14.36
C ILE A 117 -19.62 13.29 14.28
N ALA A 118 -20.19 13.52 13.09
CA ALA A 118 -21.63 13.36 12.92
C ALA A 118 -22.05 11.90 13.19
N PRO A 119 -23.26 11.67 13.75
CA PRO A 119 -23.74 10.32 14.08
C PRO A 119 -23.97 9.45 12.84
N ASP A 120 -24.08 10.04 11.65
CA ASP A 120 -24.28 9.32 10.39
C ASP A 120 -23.26 9.71 9.31
N SER A 121 -22.81 8.70 8.56
CA SER A 121 -21.82 8.84 7.47
C SER A 121 -22.32 9.69 6.30
N ARG A 122 -23.62 9.96 6.15
CA ARG A 122 -24.12 10.83 5.08
C ARG A 122 -23.90 12.29 5.45
N THR A 123 -24.24 12.68 6.67
CA THR A 123 -24.02 14.02 7.21
C THR A 123 -22.53 14.34 7.29
N GLU A 124 -21.70 13.41 7.76
CA GLU A 124 -20.25 13.63 7.84
C GLU A 124 -19.63 13.85 6.45
N ARG A 125 -20.06 13.07 5.43
CA ARG A 125 -19.60 13.27 4.05
C ARG A 125 -20.03 14.61 3.47
N LEU A 126 -21.26 15.05 3.78
CA LEU A 126 -21.74 16.36 3.36
C LEU A 126 -20.94 17.49 4.02
N SER A 127 -20.63 17.37 5.32
CA SER A 127 -19.75 18.29 6.05
C SER A 127 -18.38 18.40 5.38
N SER A 128 -17.74 17.26 5.07
CA SER A 128 -16.47 17.22 4.33
C SER A 128 -16.55 17.92 2.98
N LEU A 129 -17.59 17.64 2.19
CA LEU A 129 -17.82 18.27 0.90
C LEU A 129 -17.99 19.79 1.03
N MET A 130 -18.83 20.27 1.95
CA MET A 130 -19.05 21.71 2.17
C MET A 130 -17.78 22.43 2.60
N ARG A 131 -16.92 21.76 3.38
CA ARG A 131 -15.66 22.30 3.87
C ARG A 131 -14.62 22.48 2.77
N TYR A 132 -14.44 21.48 1.89
CA TYR A 132 -13.32 21.48 0.93
C TYR A 132 -13.71 21.79 -0.52
N ALA A 133 -14.92 21.44 -0.96
CA ALA A 133 -15.33 21.61 -2.36
C ALA A 133 -15.23 23.05 -2.89
N PRO A 134 -15.52 24.12 -2.11
CA PRO A 134 -15.33 25.49 -2.59
C PRO A 134 -13.89 25.81 -2.99
N PHE A 135 -12.89 25.37 -2.21
CA PHE A 135 -11.47 25.55 -2.52
C PHE A 135 -11.06 24.75 -3.76
N LEU A 136 -11.46 23.48 -3.83
CA LEU A 136 -11.18 22.63 -4.99
C LEU A 136 -11.77 23.21 -6.28
N ALA A 137 -13.04 23.63 -6.24
CA ALA A 137 -13.73 24.24 -7.38
C ALA A 137 -13.07 25.55 -7.82
N LEU A 138 -12.64 26.38 -6.86
CA LEU A 138 -11.89 27.60 -7.12
C LEU A 138 -10.58 27.30 -7.85
N ASP A 139 -9.74 26.43 -7.31
CA ASP A 139 -8.45 26.11 -7.90
C ASP A 139 -8.60 25.47 -9.29
N ILE A 140 -9.53 24.53 -9.46
CA ILE A 140 -9.85 23.92 -10.75
C ILE A 140 -10.27 25.00 -11.75
N SER A 141 -11.16 25.92 -11.35
CA SER A 141 -11.63 27.01 -12.22
C SER A 141 -10.48 27.91 -12.66
N ILE A 142 -9.60 28.29 -11.72
CA ILE A 142 -8.41 29.10 -12.02
C ILE A 142 -7.47 28.36 -12.97
N ILE A 143 -7.22 27.08 -12.71
CA ILE A 143 -6.40 26.21 -13.56
C ILE A 143 -6.99 26.16 -14.98
N VAL A 144 -8.28 25.90 -15.13
CA VAL A 144 -8.94 25.79 -16.44
C VAL A 144 -8.88 27.12 -17.18
N VAL A 145 -9.29 28.23 -16.55
CA VAL A 145 -9.32 29.56 -17.18
C VAL A 145 -7.92 30.04 -17.55
N SER A 146 -6.94 29.90 -16.66
CA SER A 146 -5.55 30.31 -16.92
C SER A 146 -4.94 29.53 -18.09
N ARG A 147 -5.25 28.23 -18.18
CA ARG A 147 -4.75 27.33 -19.22
C ARG A 147 -5.44 27.53 -20.57
N LEU A 148 -6.76 27.74 -20.60
CA LEU A 148 -7.50 28.08 -21.82
C LEU A 148 -7.03 29.42 -22.39
N THR A 149 -6.84 30.43 -21.54
CA THR A 149 -6.35 31.75 -21.95
C THR A 149 -4.95 31.66 -22.56
N ALA A 150 -4.06 30.85 -21.96
CA ALA A 150 -2.72 30.60 -22.50
C ALA A 150 -2.77 29.84 -23.85
N ALA A 151 -3.64 28.82 -23.96
CA ALA A 151 -3.79 28.04 -25.18
C ALA A 151 -4.35 28.84 -26.38
N ILE A 152 -5.21 29.83 -26.12
CA ILE A 152 -5.78 30.72 -27.15
C ILE A 152 -4.74 31.72 -27.67
N LYS A 153 -3.85 32.24 -26.82
CA LYS A 153 -2.85 33.26 -27.18
C LYS A 153 -1.68 32.74 -28.02
N MET A 154 -1.54 31.43 -28.24
CA MET A 154 -0.34 30.83 -28.84
C MET A 154 -0.55 30.33 -30.27
N ASN A 155 0.34 30.77 -31.17
CA ASN A 155 0.36 30.40 -32.60
C ASN A 155 0.90 28.99 -32.89
N SER A 156 1.48 28.26 -31.93
CA SER A 156 1.93 26.87 -32.16
C SER A 156 1.64 25.97 -30.96
N ARG A 157 0.84 24.93 -31.20
CA ARG A 157 0.38 23.94 -30.21
C ARG A 157 1.25 22.70 -30.29
N THR A 158 2.37 22.70 -29.59
CA THR A 158 3.24 21.50 -29.52
C THR A 158 2.69 20.50 -28.51
N PHE A 159 2.91 19.19 -28.72
CA PHE A 159 2.46 18.16 -27.78
C PHE A 159 3.01 18.38 -26.36
N GLY A 160 4.29 18.76 -26.24
CA GLY A 160 4.91 19.06 -24.95
C GLY A 160 4.29 20.25 -24.21
N TYR A 161 3.74 21.21 -24.94
CA TYR A 161 2.98 22.30 -24.33
C TYR A 161 1.72 21.76 -23.65
N TRP A 162 0.93 20.93 -24.33
CA TRP A 162 -0.27 20.33 -23.75
C TRP A 162 0.03 19.45 -22.55
N VAL A 163 1.13 18.68 -22.57
CA VAL A 163 1.54 17.88 -21.41
C VAL A 163 1.86 18.76 -20.20
N ARG A 164 2.59 19.88 -20.38
CA ARG A 164 2.83 20.84 -19.29
C ARG A 164 1.55 21.52 -18.81
N LEU A 165 0.66 21.81 -19.77
CA LEU A 165 -0.65 22.40 -19.50
C LEU A 165 -1.56 21.43 -18.76
N LEU A 166 -1.40 20.11 -18.91
CA LEU A 166 -2.24 19.11 -18.26
C LEU A 166 -1.49 18.34 -17.17
N ALA A 167 -0.38 18.89 -16.65
CA ALA A 167 0.53 18.17 -15.78
C ALA A 167 -0.15 17.57 -14.54
N LEU A 168 -0.88 18.38 -13.76
CA LEU A 168 -1.62 17.90 -12.60
C LEU A 168 -2.76 16.92 -12.99
N PRO A 169 -3.66 17.21 -13.94
CA PRO A 169 -4.66 16.23 -14.39
C PRO A 169 -4.08 14.89 -14.85
N LEU A 170 -2.97 14.90 -15.61
CA LEU A 170 -2.28 13.67 -16.03
C LEU A 170 -1.67 12.93 -14.83
N THR A 171 -1.17 13.66 -13.84
CA THR A 171 -0.67 13.08 -12.58
C THR A 171 -1.78 12.39 -11.81
N LEU A 172 -2.95 13.05 -11.66
CA LEU A 172 -4.12 12.47 -10.99
C LEU A 172 -4.71 11.28 -11.76
N LEU A 173 -4.73 11.36 -13.10
CA LEU A 173 -5.09 10.23 -13.97
C LEU A 173 -4.16 9.05 -13.71
N SER A 174 -2.86 9.30 -13.55
CA SER A 174 -1.90 8.25 -13.22
C SER A 174 -2.20 7.60 -11.86
N SER A 175 -2.51 8.40 -10.82
CA SER A 175 -2.91 7.88 -9.51
C SER A 175 -4.17 7.02 -9.57
N ALA A 176 -5.18 7.46 -10.32
CA ALA A 176 -6.42 6.70 -10.50
C ALA A 176 -6.18 5.38 -11.25
N LEU A 177 -5.48 5.43 -12.40
CA LEU A 177 -5.14 4.23 -13.17
C LEU A 177 -4.28 3.24 -12.37
N TYR A 178 -3.38 3.74 -11.53
CA TYR A 178 -2.56 2.90 -10.66
C TYR A 178 -3.44 2.18 -9.63
N THR A 179 -4.30 2.94 -8.94
CA THR A 179 -5.24 2.39 -7.96
C THR A 179 -6.14 1.33 -8.59
N PHE A 180 -6.73 1.63 -9.76
CA PHE A 180 -7.65 0.71 -10.44
C PHE A 180 -6.95 -0.50 -11.05
N SER A 181 -5.62 -0.46 -11.22
CA SER A 181 -4.86 -1.65 -11.62
C SER A 181 -4.77 -2.71 -10.52
N LEU A 182 -4.97 -2.29 -9.26
CA LEU A 182 -4.99 -3.14 -8.08
C LEU A 182 -6.44 -3.45 -7.67
N PRO A 183 -6.68 -4.48 -6.85
CA PRO A 183 -7.92 -4.62 -6.09
C PRO A 183 -8.30 -3.28 -5.45
N SER A 184 -9.50 -2.77 -5.76
CA SER A 184 -9.93 -1.43 -5.38
C SER A 184 -11.46 -1.35 -5.30
N PHE A 185 -11.98 -0.22 -4.84
CA PHE A 185 -13.42 0.06 -4.78
C PHE A 185 -14.11 0.09 -6.16
N VAL A 186 -13.35 0.11 -7.26
CA VAL A 186 -13.90 0.00 -8.63
C VAL A 186 -14.02 -1.46 -9.08
N SER A 187 -13.07 -2.29 -8.66
CA SER A 187 -13.04 -3.70 -9.02
C SER A 187 -12.26 -4.45 -7.94
N LEU A 188 -12.90 -5.44 -7.31
CA LEU A 188 -12.26 -6.28 -6.29
C LEU A 188 -11.05 -7.03 -6.84
N ASP A 189 -11.07 -7.44 -8.11
CA ASP A 189 -9.90 -8.09 -8.74
C ASP A 189 -8.89 -7.10 -9.32
N GLY A 190 -9.24 -5.82 -9.41
CA GLY A 190 -8.48 -4.82 -10.15
C GLY A 190 -8.48 -5.05 -11.66
N MET A 191 -7.86 -4.11 -12.38
CA MET A 191 -7.76 -4.14 -13.85
C MET A 191 -6.29 -4.26 -14.25
N ALA A 192 -5.77 -5.49 -14.26
CA ALA A 192 -4.35 -5.79 -14.51
C ALA A 192 -3.76 -5.07 -15.74
N ILE A 193 -4.54 -4.94 -16.82
CA ILE A 193 -4.10 -4.27 -18.04
C ILE A 193 -3.72 -2.79 -17.83
N LEU A 194 -4.39 -2.10 -16.89
CA LEU A 194 -4.06 -0.72 -16.53
C LEU A 194 -2.65 -0.61 -15.95
N GLY A 195 -2.16 -1.65 -15.26
CA GLY A 195 -0.81 -1.65 -14.67
C GLY A 195 0.29 -1.37 -15.71
N PHE A 196 0.12 -1.85 -16.95
CA PHE A 196 1.10 -1.65 -18.03
C PHE A 196 1.13 -0.24 -18.62
N PHE A 197 0.15 0.63 -18.29
CA PHE A 197 0.13 2.02 -18.78
C PHE A 197 -0.31 3.08 -17.76
N CYS A 198 -0.54 2.72 -16.50
CA CYS A 198 -0.97 3.64 -15.45
C CYS A 198 0.02 4.77 -15.17
N LEU A 199 1.32 4.54 -15.35
CA LEU A 199 2.38 5.54 -15.13
C LEU A 199 2.70 6.35 -16.39
N VAL A 200 2.21 5.96 -17.58
CA VAL A 200 2.49 6.68 -18.84
C VAL A 200 2.16 8.17 -18.73
N PRO A 201 1.01 8.61 -18.18
CA PRO A 201 0.71 10.03 -17.99
C PRO A 201 1.75 10.75 -17.12
N LEU A 202 2.10 10.20 -15.95
CA LEU A 202 3.10 10.79 -15.05
C LEU A 202 4.49 10.84 -15.68
N LEU A 203 4.91 9.79 -16.38
CA LEU A 203 6.21 9.73 -17.05
C LEU A 203 6.30 10.77 -18.18
N LEU A 204 5.22 11.00 -18.92
CA LEU A 204 5.15 12.09 -19.90
C LEU A 204 5.27 13.46 -19.22
N VAL A 205 4.58 13.68 -18.10
CA VAL A 205 4.72 14.90 -17.29
C VAL A 205 6.18 15.10 -16.91
N LEU A 206 6.82 14.09 -16.32
CA LEU A 206 8.23 14.13 -15.92
C LEU A 206 9.17 14.44 -17.08
N VAL A 207 8.90 13.97 -18.30
CA VAL A 207 9.72 14.27 -19.48
C VAL A 207 9.65 15.75 -19.86
N TYR A 208 8.47 16.37 -19.79
CA TYR A 208 8.26 17.73 -20.29
C TYR A 208 8.44 18.83 -19.24
N ILE A 209 8.27 18.55 -17.95
CA ILE A 209 8.48 19.55 -16.88
C ILE A 209 9.98 19.72 -16.56
N PRO A 210 10.39 20.89 -16.04
CA PRO A 210 11.71 21.04 -15.43
C PRO A 210 11.87 20.13 -14.20
N ALA A 211 13.10 19.66 -13.95
CA ALA A 211 13.38 18.73 -12.85
C ALA A 211 12.97 19.27 -11.47
N GLY A 212 13.05 20.59 -11.25
CA GLY A 212 12.65 21.22 -9.98
C GLY A 212 11.16 21.06 -9.64
N TRP A 213 10.32 20.68 -10.61
CA TRP A 213 8.88 20.44 -10.39
C TRP A 213 8.54 18.96 -10.18
N ALA A 214 9.51 18.03 -10.34
CA ALA A 214 9.27 16.61 -10.06
C ALA A 214 8.78 16.36 -8.61
N PRO A 215 9.28 17.07 -7.57
CA PRO A 215 8.77 16.91 -6.22
C PRO A 215 7.27 17.10 -6.08
N LEU A 216 6.69 18.13 -6.71
CA LEU A 216 5.24 18.35 -6.66
C LEU A 216 4.47 17.17 -7.27
N TYR A 217 4.75 16.81 -8.52
CA TYR A 217 3.93 15.83 -9.24
C TYR A 217 4.14 14.39 -8.78
N VAL A 218 5.37 13.98 -8.44
CA VAL A 218 5.63 12.60 -7.97
C VAL A 218 5.08 12.41 -6.56
N THR A 219 5.20 13.41 -5.69
CA THR A 219 4.63 13.33 -4.33
C THR A 219 3.11 13.39 -4.37
N ALA A 220 2.53 14.28 -5.18
CA ALA A 220 1.08 14.31 -5.41
C ALA A 220 0.56 12.96 -5.92
N PHE A 221 1.21 12.39 -6.93
CA PHE A 221 0.87 11.07 -7.45
C PHE A 221 0.88 10.02 -6.34
N GLY A 222 2.00 9.96 -5.60
CA GLY A 222 2.29 8.92 -4.63
C GLY A 222 1.39 8.96 -3.40
N VAL A 223 1.15 10.16 -2.86
CA VAL A 223 0.25 10.34 -1.71
C VAL A 223 -1.19 10.01 -2.10
N ILE A 224 -1.69 10.58 -3.21
CA ILE A 224 -3.07 10.36 -3.63
C ILE A 224 -3.33 8.90 -3.97
N GLN A 225 -2.43 8.23 -4.71
CA GLN A 225 -2.61 6.82 -5.02
C GLN A 225 -2.56 5.94 -3.75
N THR A 226 -1.73 6.30 -2.76
CA THR A 226 -1.66 5.58 -1.47
C THR A 226 -2.97 5.70 -0.71
N MET A 227 -3.52 6.90 -0.61
CA MET A 227 -4.80 7.14 0.07
C MET A 227 -5.96 6.40 -0.62
N LEU A 228 -5.99 6.40 -1.95
CA LEU A 228 -7.03 5.69 -2.71
C LEU A 228 -6.88 4.16 -2.64
N THR A 229 -5.64 3.65 -2.60
CA THR A 229 -5.38 2.20 -2.50
C THR A 229 -5.68 1.67 -1.10
N ASN A 230 -5.37 2.46 -0.07
CA ASN A 230 -5.48 2.08 1.34
C ASN A 230 -6.62 2.82 2.05
N PHE A 231 -7.70 3.17 1.34
CA PHE A 231 -8.82 3.91 1.92
C PHE A 231 -9.49 3.15 3.08
N TRP A 232 -9.44 1.81 3.03
CA TRP A 232 -9.91 0.93 4.10
C TRP A 232 -9.11 1.07 5.39
N LEU A 233 -7.95 1.73 5.43
CA LEU A 233 -7.30 2.04 6.72
C LEU A 233 -8.17 2.94 7.61
N GLY A 234 -9.13 3.66 7.01
CA GLY A 234 -10.10 4.43 7.77
C GLY A 234 -11.13 3.58 8.53
N THR A 235 -11.29 2.28 8.23
CA THR A 235 -12.16 1.37 9.00
C THR A 235 -11.39 0.64 10.10
N PHE A 236 -10.08 0.43 9.91
CA PHE A 236 -9.21 -0.28 10.84
C PHE A 236 -8.97 0.47 12.15
N SER A 237 -8.50 1.72 12.04
CA SER A 237 -8.16 2.54 13.20
C SER A 237 -8.16 4.01 12.80
N LEU A 238 -8.55 4.86 13.75
CA LEU A 238 -8.63 6.31 13.54
C LEU A 238 -7.29 6.99 13.29
N VAL A 239 -6.15 6.32 13.46
CA VAL A 239 -4.80 6.90 13.28
C VAL A 239 -4.02 6.28 12.13
N SER A 240 -4.41 5.09 11.67
CA SER A 240 -3.60 4.31 10.72
C SER A 240 -3.47 5.01 9.36
N LEU A 241 -4.56 5.60 8.85
CA LEU A 241 -4.53 6.33 7.58
C LEU A 241 -3.64 7.58 7.66
N GLN A 242 -3.63 8.29 8.79
CA GLN A 242 -2.79 9.47 9.06
C GLN A 242 -1.32 9.09 8.97
N VAL A 243 -0.96 8.07 9.74
CA VAL A 243 0.42 7.59 9.87
C VAL A 243 0.93 7.12 8.52
N ILE A 244 0.16 6.30 7.80
CA ILE A 244 0.53 5.82 6.47
C ILE A 244 0.60 6.99 5.47
N THR A 245 -0.33 7.94 5.50
CA THR A 245 -0.30 9.11 4.59
C THR A 245 0.95 9.96 4.83
N ILE A 246 1.31 10.23 6.09
CA ILE A 246 2.51 11.00 6.44
C ILE A 246 3.78 10.24 6.05
N LEU A 247 3.85 8.95 6.37
CA LEU A 247 4.97 8.08 6.03
C LEU A 247 5.20 8.06 4.50
N TYR A 248 4.12 7.89 3.73
CA TYR A 248 4.20 7.85 2.27
C TYR A 248 4.47 9.23 1.65
N LEU A 249 4.03 10.32 2.27
CA LEU A 249 4.45 11.66 1.88
C LEU A 249 5.97 11.79 1.98
N LEU A 250 6.57 11.35 3.10
CA LEU A 250 8.02 11.39 3.30
C LEU A 250 8.76 10.48 2.30
N PHE A 251 8.29 9.24 2.12
CA PHE A 251 8.87 8.29 1.17
C PHE A 251 8.82 8.83 -0.27
N TYR A 252 7.67 9.32 -0.73
CA TYR A 252 7.55 9.88 -2.07
C TYR A 252 8.27 11.23 -2.23
N LEU A 253 8.42 12.01 -1.17
CA LEU A 253 9.26 13.21 -1.19
C LEU A 253 10.73 12.85 -1.45
N VAL A 254 11.29 11.89 -0.70
CA VAL A 254 12.67 11.41 -0.93
C VAL A 254 12.84 10.81 -2.33
N PHE A 255 11.87 9.99 -2.76
CA PHE A 255 11.87 9.41 -4.10
C PHE A 255 11.83 10.48 -5.18
N SER A 256 10.96 11.49 -5.03
CA SER A 256 10.81 12.56 -6.00
C SER A 256 12.04 13.47 -6.12
N LEU A 257 12.74 13.71 -5.00
CA LEU A 257 14.03 14.41 -4.98
C LEU A 257 15.10 13.60 -5.74
N THR A 258 15.10 12.28 -5.56
CA THR A 258 15.98 11.36 -6.30
C THR A 258 15.68 11.40 -7.80
N ILE A 259 14.40 11.34 -8.20
CA ILE A 259 13.98 11.50 -9.60
C ILE A 259 14.39 12.87 -10.14
N SER A 260 14.25 13.94 -9.37
CA SER A 260 14.68 15.29 -9.75
C SER A 260 16.18 15.34 -10.04
N LEU A 261 17.00 14.77 -9.15
CA LEU A 261 18.45 14.70 -9.30
C LEU A 261 18.83 13.88 -10.54
N VAL A 262 18.29 12.67 -10.68
CA VAL A 262 18.57 11.78 -11.81
C VAL A 262 18.14 12.43 -13.12
N LYS A 263 17.01 13.15 -13.15
CA LYS A 263 16.57 13.92 -14.32
C LYS A 263 17.53 15.05 -14.66
N ARG A 264 18.12 15.75 -13.68
CA ARG A 264 19.13 16.79 -13.95
C ARG A 264 20.39 16.19 -14.59
N LEU A 265 20.78 14.98 -14.19
CA LEU A 265 21.97 14.30 -14.69
C LEU A 265 21.75 13.62 -16.06
N SER A 266 20.61 12.96 -16.25
CA SER A 266 20.31 12.12 -17.43
C SER A 266 19.34 12.75 -18.44
N GLY A 267 18.78 13.93 -18.13
CA GLY A 267 17.76 14.57 -18.95
C GLY A 267 16.48 13.73 -19.05
N ASN A 268 15.99 13.54 -20.27
CA ASN A 268 14.76 12.78 -20.51
C ASN A 268 14.97 11.26 -20.52
N HIS A 269 16.22 10.79 -20.41
CA HIS A 269 16.52 9.37 -20.26
C HIS A 269 16.16 8.83 -18.87
N VAL A 270 15.84 9.71 -17.91
CA VAL A 270 15.31 9.36 -16.58
C VAL A 270 14.17 8.35 -16.65
N VAL A 271 13.35 8.38 -17.72
CA VAL A 271 12.24 7.44 -17.94
C VAL A 271 12.70 5.98 -17.90
N PHE A 272 13.90 5.66 -18.39
CA PHE A 272 14.44 4.30 -18.35
C PHE A 272 15.11 3.93 -17.02
N LEU A 273 15.44 4.92 -16.20
CA LEU A 273 16.00 4.71 -14.85
C LEU A 273 14.89 4.57 -13.81
N ILE A 274 13.70 5.10 -14.08
CA ILE A 274 12.54 5.02 -13.18
C ILE A 274 12.20 3.58 -12.80
N PRO A 275 12.09 2.58 -13.72
CA PRO A 275 11.83 1.19 -13.32
C PRO A 275 12.83 0.65 -12.30
N LEU A 276 14.11 1.01 -12.43
CA LEU A 276 15.16 0.57 -11.51
C LEU A 276 15.02 1.26 -10.15
N LEU A 277 14.87 2.58 -10.16
CA LEU A 277 14.71 3.40 -8.95
C LEU A 277 13.42 3.04 -8.20
N TRP A 278 12.35 2.68 -8.91
CA TRP A 278 11.08 2.31 -8.31
C TRP A 278 11.14 0.97 -7.60
N VAL A 279 11.83 -0.03 -8.17
CA VAL A 279 12.04 -1.31 -7.49
C VAL A 279 12.89 -1.14 -6.23
N ILE A 280 13.92 -0.29 -6.28
CA ILE A 280 14.71 0.06 -5.09
C ILE A 280 13.84 0.76 -4.06
N PHE A 281 12.97 1.68 -4.49
CA PHE A 281 12.02 2.37 -3.63
C PHE A 281 11.03 1.40 -2.96
N ASP A 282 10.42 0.49 -3.73
CA ASP A 282 9.51 -0.53 -3.23
C ASP A 282 10.22 -1.48 -2.25
N TYR A 283 11.46 -1.86 -2.55
CA TYR A 283 12.29 -2.65 -1.64
C TYR A 283 12.55 -1.91 -0.33
N LEU A 284 13.04 -0.67 -0.38
CA LEU A 284 13.35 0.11 0.83
C LEU A 284 12.12 0.34 1.72
N ARG A 285 10.97 0.68 1.14
CA ARG A 285 9.72 0.87 1.91
C ARG A 285 9.11 -0.43 2.43
N SER A 286 9.65 -1.59 2.04
CA SER A 286 9.24 -2.91 2.56
C SER A 286 10.16 -3.42 3.68
N THR A 287 11.16 -2.64 4.11
CA THR A 287 12.18 -3.09 5.07
C THR A 287 12.11 -2.37 6.41
N GLY A 288 12.47 -3.10 7.46
CA GLY A 288 12.53 -2.59 8.83
C GLY A 288 11.15 -2.35 9.43
N PHE A 289 11.12 -1.70 10.61
CA PHE A 289 9.89 -1.43 11.34
C PHE A 289 8.85 -0.64 10.52
N LEU A 290 9.27 0.33 9.71
CA LEU A 290 8.36 1.13 8.87
C LEU A 290 7.96 0.42 7.56
N GLY A 291 8.27 -0.87 7.45
CA GLY A 291 7.96 -1.68 6.28
C GLY A 291 6.46 -1.75 6.05
N PHE A 292 6.01 -1.26 4.89
CA PHE A 292 4.62 -1.37 4.45
C PHE A 292 4.60 -1.74 2.97
N PRO A 293 4.74 -3.04 2.62
CA PRO A 293 4.84 -3.53 1.24
C PRO A 293 3.51 -3.49 0.45
N TRP A 294 2.57 -2.63 0.82
CA TRP A 294 1.26 -2.55 0.20
C TRP A 294 1.27 -1.76 -1.12
N GLY A 295 0.35 -2.08 -2.03
CA GLY A 295 0.16 -1.34 -3.28
C GLY A 295 1.37 -1.37 -4.24
N MET A 296 2.23 -2.40 -4.20
CA MET A 296 3.27 -2.57 -5.22
C MET A 296 2.64 -2.84 -6.58
N LEU A 297 3.13 -2.17 -7.63
CA LEU A 297 2.53 -2.28 -8.97
C LEU A 297 2.59 -3.71 -9.53
N GLY A 298 3.60 -4.50 -9.16
CA GLY A 298 3.68 -5.92 -9.52
C GLY A 298 2.46 -6.74 -9.10
N VAL A 299 1.83 -6.38 -7.96
CA VAL A 299 0.63 -7.05 -7.45
C VAL A 299 -0.54 -6.95 -8.42
N SER A 300 -0.62 -5.90 -9.24
CA SER A 300 -1.67 -5.78 -10.27
C SER A 300 -1.75 -6.96 -11.23
N GLN A 301 -0.68 -7.77 -11.32
CA GLN A 301 -0.58 -8.92 -12.21
C GLN A 301 -0.86 -10.26 -11.51
N TYR A 302 -1.33 -10.28 -10.26
CA TYR A 302 -1.49 -11.53 -9.48
C TYR A 302 -2.33 -12.61 -10.17
N LYS A 303 -3.30 -12.24 -11.03
CA LYS A 303 -4.11 -13.21 -11.81
C LYS A 303 -3.42 -13.70 -13.09
N ASN A 304 -2.36 -13.02 -13.55
CA ASN A 304 -1.61 -13.38 -14.75
C ASN A 304 -0.53 -14.40 -14.43
N ILE A 305 -0.95 -15.62 -14.05
CA ILE A 305 -0.10 -16.67 -13.49
C ILE A 305 1.17 -16.94 -14.31
N PRO A 306 1.12 -17.09 -15.66
CA PRO A 306 2.33 -17.32 -16.44
C PRO A 306 3.31 -16.15 -16.38
N PHE A 307 2.81 -14.90 -16.40
CA PHE A 307 3.67 -13.72 -16.36
C PHE A 307 4.39 -13.59 -15.01
N ILE A 308 3.69 -13.84 -13.90
CA ILE A 308 4.25 -13.67 -12.56
C ILE A 308 5.18 -14.81 -12.12
N GLN A 309 5.31 -15.89 -12.89
CA GLN A 309 6.27 -16.98 -12.60
C GLN A 309 7.72 -16.50 -12.44
N ILE A 310 8.07 -15.36 -13.06
CA ILE A 310 9.38 -14.73 -12.87
C ILE A 310 9.67 -14.38 -11.39
N ALA A 311 8.64 -14.27 -10.55
CA ALA A 311 8.80 -14.08 -9.11
C ALA A 311 9.58 -15.21 -8.43
N SER A 312 9.53 -16.43 -8.97
CA SER A 312 10.39 -17.54 -8.50
C SER A 312 11.89 -17.30 -8.73
N LEU A 313 12.25 -16.33 -9.58
CA LEU A 313 13.63 -15.93 -9.84
C LEU A 313 14.01 -14.65 -9.09
N THR A 314 13.17 -13.62 -9.18
CA THR A 314 13.51 -12.26 -8.75
C THR A 314 12.73 -11.78 -7.54
N GLY A 315 11.79 -12.58 -7.02
CA GLY A 315 10.69 -12.08 -6.20
C GLY A 315 9.73 -11.22 -7.01
N ILE A 316 8.71 -10.69 -6.34
CA ILE A 316 7.77 -9.69 -6.90
C ILE A 316 8.49 -8.49 -7.56
N TRP A 317 9.72 -8.20 -7.15
CA TRP A 317 10.56 -7.12 -7.67
C TRP A 317 10.72 -7.13 -9.20
N GLY A 318 10.94 -8.30 -9.80
CA GLY A 318 11.07 -8.41 -11.26
C GLY A 318 9.75 -8.23 -12.00
N VAL A 319 8.63 -8.60 -11.38
CA VAL A 319 7.28 -8.34 -11.92
C VAL A 319 7.03 -6.84 -11.95
N SER A 320 7.25 -6.16 -10.81
CA SER A 320 7.15 -4.69 -10.72
C SER A 320 8.05 -4.00 -11.74
N PHE A 321 9.31 -4.46 -11.88
CA PHE A 321 10.24 -3.93 -12.88
C PHE A 321 9.67 -3.99 -14.29
N LEU A 322 9.19 -5.16 -14.72
CA LEU A 322 8.69 -5.37 -16.08
C LEU A 322 7.44 -4.52 -16.36
N VAL A 323 6.50 -4.45 -15.42
CA VAL A 323 5.28 -3.63 -15.56
C VAL A 323 5.64 -2.14 -15.70
N ILE A 324 6.56 -1.63 -14.88
CA ILE A 324 7.02 -0.23 -14.94
C ILE A 324 7.88 0.00 -16.20
N TRP A 325 8.64 -0.99 -16.64
CA TRP A 325 9.42 -0.94 -17.88
C TRP A 325 8.53 -0.74 -19.10
N VAL A 326 7.39 -1.44 -19.19
CA VAL A 326 6.42 -1.21 -20.27
C VAL A 326 5.91 0.23 -20.25
N ASN A 327 5.55 0.77 -19.08
CA ASN A 327 5.16 2.17 -18.93
C ASN A 327 6.25 3.13 -19.43
N ALA A 328 7.52 2.88 -19.07
CA ALA A 328 8.66 3.67 -19.49
C ALA A 328 8.85 3.68 -21.01
N VAL A 329 8.76 2.50 -21.64
CA VAL A 329 8.88 2.36 -23.09
C VAL A 329 7.72 3.04 -23.82
N LEU A 330 6.49 2.87 -23.35
CA LEU A 330 5.31 3.53 -23.92
C LEU A 330 5.41 5.06 -23.83
N ALA A 331 5.74 5.60 -22.65
CA ALA A 331 5.93 7.03 -22.46
C ALA A 331 7.05 7.59 -23.35
N TRP A 332 8.16 6.85 -23.49
CA TRP A 332 9.25 7.22 -24.39
C TRP A 332 8.83 7.19 -25.86
N CYS A 333 8.08 6.19 -26.29
CA CYS A 333 7.54 6.09 -27.64
C CYS A 333 6.63 7.29 -27.97
N ILE A 334 5.69 7.61 -27.07
CA ILE A 334 4.80 8.78 -27.21
C ILE A 334 5.63 10.07 -27.27
N TYR A 335 6.58 10.25 -26.35
CA TYR A 335 7.49 11.40 -26.36
C TYR A 335 8.23 11.55 -27.70
N ARG A 336 8.75 10.45 -28.27
CA ARG A 336 9.52 10.46 -29.52
C ARG A 336 8.66 10.63 -30.76
N ILE A 337 7.39 10.20 -30.73
CA ILE A 337 6.44 10.33 -31.84
C ILE A 337 5.89 11.76 -31.88
N PHE A 338 5.37 12.25 -30.76
CA PHE A 338 4.61 13.50 -30.70
C PHE A 338 5.44 14.72 -30.24
N GLY A 339 6.57 14.53 -29.54
CA GLY A 339 7.47 15.60 -29.11
C GLY A 339 8.28 16.28 -30.22
N ARG A 340 7.99 15.96 -31.49
CA ARG A 340 8.77 16.35 -32.67
C ARG A 340 8.55 17.78 -33.17
N ASN A 341 7.59 18.52 -32.60
CA ASN A 341 7.13 19.80 -33.15
C ASN A 341 7.78 21.05 -32.51
N GLY A 342 9.08 21.02 -32.20
CA GLY A 342 9.81 22.23 -31.77
C GLY A 342 10.27 23.07 -32.97
N PRO A 343 10.07 24.41 -32.99
CA PRO A 343 10.43 25.27 -34.12
C PRO A 343 11.96 25.34 -34.41
N HIS A 344 12.81 24.98 -33.45
CA HIS A 344 14.26 25.17 -33.53
C HIS A 344 15.09 24.03 -34.16
N ARG A 345 14.48 23.01 -34.79
CA ARG A 345 15.23 21.87 -35.38
C ARG A 345 14.92 21.58 -36.86
N ARG A 346 14.67 22.63 -37.65
CA ARG A 346 14.48 22.52 -39.12
C ARG A 346 15.70 21.96 -39.88
N ILE A 347 16.88 21.89 -39.24
CA ILE A 347 18.18 21.51 -39.83
C ILE A 347 18.50 20.00 -39.73
N TRP A 348 17.56 19.13 -39.32
CA TRP A 348 17.85 17.69 -39.22
C TRP A 348 17.60 16.95 -40.55
N ARG A 349 18.67 16.40 -41.15
CA ARG A 349 18.72 15.66 -42.44
C ARG A 349 17.74 14.46 -42.46
N ARG A 350 17.13 14.16 -43.62
CA ARG A 350 16.13 13.09 -43.84
C ARG A 350 16.57 11.69 -43.32
N ALA A 351 17.86 11.37 -43.37
CA ALA A 351 18.41 10.10 -42.85
C ALA A 351 18.31 9.97 -41.32
N GLN A 352 18.59 11.06 -40.59
CA GLN A 352 18.50 11.11 -39.13
C GLN A 352 17.03 11.04 -38.67
N ARG A 353 16.10 11.54 -39.49
CA ARG A 353 14.64 11.39 -39.27
C ARG A 353 14.18 9.93 -39.44
N ARG A 354 14.70 9.19 -40.42
CA ARG A 354 14.42 7.74 -40.59
C ARG A 354 15.00 6.91 -39.45
N ALA A 355 16.24 7.16 -39.05
CA ALA A 355 16.87 6.49 -37.90
C ALA A 355 16.08 6.73 -36.60
N GLN A 356 15.64 7.96 -36.35
CA GLN A 356 14.82 8.30 -35.18
C GLN A 356 13.39 7.73 -35.22
N ARG A 357 12.84 7.37 -36.38
CA ARG A 357 11.54 6.69 -36.50
C ARG A 357 11.63 5.21 -36.12
N ARG A 358 12.79 4.56 -36.31
CA ARG A 358 12.98 3.15 -35.98
C ARG A 358 13.23 2.89 -34.49
N VAL A 359 13.67 3.88 -33.72
CA VAL A 359 13.98 3.71 -32.29
C VAL A 359 12.75 3.30 -31.45
N PRO A 360 11.58 3.98 -31.54
CA PRO A 360 10.38 3.55 -30.83
C PRO A 360 9.93 2.13 -31.21
N ILE A 361 9.99 1.80 -32.51
CA ILE A 361 9.61 0.48 -33.03
C ILE A 361 10.54 -0.60 -32.48
N LYS A 362 11.85 -0.36 -32.48
CA LYS A 362 12.83 -1.30 -31.91
C LYS A 362 12.65 -1.48 -30.40
N ALA A 363 12.39 -0.39 -29.67
CA ALA A 363 12.14 -0.46 -28.23
C ALA A 363 10.86 -1.25 -27.92
N LEU A 364 9.76 -0.97 -28.65
CA LEU A 364 8.51 -1.70 -28.49
C LEU A 364 8.67 -3.18 -28.84
N PHE A 365 9.31 -3.48 -29.98
CA PHE A 365 9.59 -4.86 -30.39
C PHE A 365 10.46 -5.60 -29.36
N GLY A 366 11.53 -4.97 -28.87
CA GLY A 366 12.38 -5.55 -27.83
C GLY A 366 11.61 -5.83 -26.54
N THR A 367 10.77 -4.89 -26.10
CA THR A 367 9.91 -5.09 -24.92
C THR A 367 8.89 -6.20 -25.15
N THR A 368 8.22 -6.25 -26.30
CA THR A 368 7.28 -7.32 -26.63
C THR A 368 7.97 -8.68 -26.65
N LEU A 369 9.18 -8.78 -27.20
CA LEU A 369 9.97 -10.01 -27.18
C LEU A 369 10.31 -10.43 -25.74
N ILE A 370 10.77 -9.50 -24.90
CA ILE A 370 11.07 -9.80 -23.48
C ILE A 370 9.82 -10.30 -22.75
N ILE A 371 8.68 -9.60 -22.89
CA ILE A 371 7.42 -10.01 -22.25
C ILE A 371 6.97 -11.39 -22.78
N GLY A 372 7.09 -11.63 -24.08
CA GLY A 372 6.79 -12.93 -24.69
C GLY A 372 7.69 -14.05 -24.18
N CYS A 373 8.99 -13.80 -24.01
CA CYS A 373 9.93 -14.75 -23.42
C CYS A 373 9.62 -15.02 -21.94
N VAL A 374 9.30 -13.99 -21.16
CA VAL A 374 8.92 -14.14 -19.74
C VAL A 374 7.65 -14.98 -19.62
N TYR A 375 6.64 -14.68 -20.44
CA TYR A 375 5.38 -15.42 -20.46
C TYR A 375 5.59 -16.88 -20.89
N GLY A 376 6.37 -17.11 -21.96
CA GLY A 376 6.71 -18.45 -22.44
C GLY A 376 7.50 -19.26 -21.41
N ALA A 377 8.51 -18.65 -20.77
CA ALA A 377 9.27 -19.27 -19.69
C ALA A 377 8.38 -19.59 -18.48
N GLY A 378 7.42 -18.72 -18.16
CA GLY A 378 6.45 -18.97 -17.10
C GLY A 378 5.53 -20.15 -17.42
N LEU A 379 5.00 -20.25 -18.65
CA LEU A 379 4.25 -21.43 -19.08
C LEU A 379 5.07 -22.72 -18.96
N LEU A 380 6.32 -22.70 -19.43
CA LEU A 380 7.23 -23.84 -19.31
C LEU A 380 7.54 -24.18 -17.85
N SER A 381 7.69 -23.19 -16.98
CA SER A 381 7.89 -23.40 -15.55
C SER A 381 6.70 -24.10 -14.91
N ILE A 382 5.49 -23.70 -15.28
CA ILE A 382 4.25 -24.29 -14.76
C ILE A 382 4.08 -25.73 -15.26
N LEU A 383 4.29 -25.98 -16.55
CA LEU A 383 4.18 -27.30 -17.16
C LEU A 383 5.29 -28.25 -16.67
N GLY A 384 6.44 -27.70 -16.30
CA GLY A 384 7.59 -28.44 -15.83
C GLY A 384 7.63 -28.66 -14.32
N GLU A 385 6.61 -28.25 -13.54
CA GLU A 385 6.56 -28.61 -12.12
C GLU A 385 6.51 -30.13 -11.95
N PRO A 386 7.21 -30.71 -10.96
CA PRO A 386 7.13 -32.15 -10.69
C PRO A 386 5.70 -32.55 -10.34
N HIS A 387 5.20 -33.60 -11.00
CA HIS A 387 3.94 -34.27 -10.68
C HIS A 387 4.27 -35.76 -10.54
N GLY A 388 4.55 -36.23 -9.32
CA GLY A 388 4.90 -37.63 -9.03
C GLY A 388 5.59 -37.79 -7.66
N ASP A 389 5.26 -38.86 -6.93
CA ASP A 389 5.69 -39.20 -5.57
C ASP A 389 5.39 -38.12 -4.50
N ALA A 390 4.17 -37.57 -4.51
CA ALA A 390 3.67 -36.75 -3.42
C ALA A 390 2.73 -37.57 -2.52
N ASN A 391 2.90 -37.41 -1.21
CA ASN A 391 1.91 -37.83 -0.23
C ASN A 391 0.84 -36.75 -0.16
N GLN A 392 -0.42 -37.18 -0.25
CA GLN A 392 -1.58 -36.31 -0.13
C GLN A 392 -2.00 -36.23 1.34
N TYR A 393 -2.28 -35.02 1.83
CA TYR A 393 -2.80 -34.79 3.18
C TYR A 393 -4.04 -33.91 3.12
N THR A 394 -5.03 -34.22 3.94
CA THR A 394 -6.29 -33.48 4.05
C THR A 394 -6.19 -32.48 5.19
N ILE A 395 -6.42 -31.19 4.92
CA ILE A 395 -6.34 -30.12 5.92
C ILE A 395 -7.67 -29.36 5.98
N ALA A 396 -8.18 -29.11 7.20
CA ALA A 396 -9.38 -28.33 7.42
C ALA A 396 -9.03 -26.90 7.85
N LEU A 397 -9.47 -25.89 7.09
CA LEU A 397 -9.31 -24.47 7.40
C LEU A 397 -10.64 -23.91 7.92
N VAL A 398 -10.68 -23.47 9.18
CA VAL A 398 -11.91 -22.97 9.82
C VAL A 398 -11.98 -21.45 9.76
N GLN A 399 -13.11 -20.92 9.28
CA GLN A 399 -13.42 -19.50 9.18
C GLN A 399 -14.60 -19.16 10.10
N GLN A 400 -14.29 -18.67 11.31
CA GLN A 400 -15.29 -18.47 12.36
C GLN A 400 -16.12 -17.18 12.23
N ASN A 401 -15.76 -16.29 11.31
CA ASN A 401 -16.42 -15.01 11.03
C ASN A 401 -16.83 -14.18 12.25
N THR A 402 -15.95 -14.10 13.25
CA THR A 402 -16.14 -13.27 14.44
C THR A 402 -14.88 -12.47 14.70
N ASP A 403 -15.03 -11.25 15.25
CA ASP A 403 -13.88 -10.50 15.78
C ASP A 403 -13.49 -11.13 17.12
N PRO A 404 -12.37 -11.86 17.21
CA PRO A 404 -12.07 -12.65 18.40
C PRO A 404 -11.91 -11.77 19.65
N ARG A 405 -11.57 -10.48 19.48
CA ARG A 405 -11.31 -9.57 20.59
C ARG A 405 -12.52 -8.76 21.04
N LYS A 406 -13.56 -8.66 20.21
CA LYS A 406 -14.77 -7.87 20.52
C LYS A 406 -15.99 -8.73 20.85
N ASN A 407 -16.02 -9.97 20.37
CA ASN A 407 -17.10 -10.91 20.62
C ASN A 407 -16.87 -11.69 21.92
N ASP A 408 -17.92 -12.38 22.39
CA ASP A 408 -17.82 -13.24 23.56
C ASP A 408 -16.94 -14.47 23.26
N TYR A 409 -15.97 -14.74 24.14
CA TYR A 409 -14.99 -15.79 23.92
C TYR A 409 -15.60 -17.20 24.01
N ALA A 410 -16.67 -17.38 24.79
CA ALA A 410 -17.34 -18.68 24.88
C ALA A 410 -18.13 -18.96 23.60
N GLU A 411 -18.85 -17.96 23.08
CA GLU A 411 -19.53 -18.03 21.79
C GLU A 411 -18.55 -18.34 20.65
N GLY A 412 -17.44 -17.59 20.57
CA GLY A 412 -16.39 -17.83 19.57
C GLY A 412 -15.82 -19.25 19.62
N LEU A 413 -15.58 -19.79 20.83
CA LEU A 413 -15.15 -21.18 21.01
C LEU A 413 -16.22 -22.18 20.53
N GLN A 414 -17.50 -21.93 20.78
CA GLN A 414 -18.56 -22.83 20.31
C GLN A 414 -18.66 -22.84 18.77
N ILE A 415 -18.54 -21.68 18.10
CA ILE A 415 -18.52 -21.60 16.64
C ILE A 415 -17.36 -22.41 16.08
N LEU A 416 -16.15 -22.21 16.62
CA LEU A 416 -14.95 -22.96 16.22
C LEU A 416 -15.14 -24.47 16.41
N LYS A 417 -15.70 -24.91 17.54
CA LYS A 417 -16.01 -26.33 17.82
C LYS A 417 -17.05 -26.87 16.83
N SER A 418 -18.12 -26.13 16.55
CA SER A 418 -19.17 -26.55 15.61
C SER A 418 -18.61 -26.78 14.20
N LEU A 419 -17.94 -25.76 13.65
CA LEU A 419 -17.37 -25.83 12.30
C LEU A 419 -16.28 -26.92 12.21
N THR A 420 -15.49 -27.10 13.26
CA THR A 420 -14.50 -28.17 13.32
C THR A 420 -15.17 -29.54 13.32
N ASN A 421 -16.22 -29.75 14.12
CA ASN A 421 -16.95 -31.01 14.15
C ASN A 421 -17.58 -31.36 12.79
N GLU A 422 -18.08 -30.37 12.06
CA GLU A 422 -18.59 -30.54 10.70
C GLU A 422 -17.45 -30.93 9.73
N ALA A 423 -16.29 -30.27 9.83
CA ALA A 423 -15.11 -30.57 9.04
C ALA A 423 -14.55 -31.98 9.30
N MET A 424 -14.66 -32.48 10.53
CA MET A 424 -14.15 -33.81 10.94
C MET A 424 -14.80 -34.97 10.19
N VAL A 425 -15.95 -34.78 9.52
CA VAL A 425 -16.53 -35.79 8.61
C VAL A 425 -15.55 -36.19 7.50
N SER A 426 -14.65 -35.29 7.10
CA SER A 426 -13.63 -35.53 6.08
C SER A 426 -12.34 -36.17 6.65
N LEU A 427 -12.28 -36.42 7.96
CA LEU A 427 -11.12 -36.99 8.65
C LEU A 427 -9.79 -36.26 8.35
N PRO A 428 -9.71 -34.94 8.59
CA PRO A 428 -8.51 -34.17 8.27
C PRO A 428 -7.29 -34.57 9.12
N ASP A 429 -6.12 -34.58 8.49
CA ASP A 429 -4.81 -34.78 9.14
C ASP A 429 -4.41 -33.60 10.03
N LEU A 430 -4.90 -32.39 9.71
CA LEU A 430 -4.66 -31.16 10.46
C LEU A 430 -5.88 -30.23 10.41
N VAL A 431 -6.28 -29.72 11.58
CA VAL A 431 -7.26 -28.63 11.72
C VAL A 431 -6.53 -27.32 11.96
N VAL A 432 -6.93 -26.28 11.23
CA VAL A 432 -6.33 -24.95 11.27
C VAL A 432 -7.38 -23.93 11.68
N TRP A 433 -7.16 -23.28 12.82
CA TRP A 433 -7.89 -22.10 13.25
C TRP A 433 -7.08 -20.83 12.99
N SER A 434 -7.78 -19.74 12.70
CA SER A 434 -7.20 -18.47 12.24
C SER A 434 -6.42 -17.70 13.33
N GLU A 435 -5.90 -16.52 12.96
CA GLU A 435 -5.14 -15.66 13.89
C GLU A 435 -5.97 -15.24 15.09
N THR A 436 -5.41 -15.41 16.29
CA THR A 436 -6.09 -15.11 17.57
C THR A 436 -7.49 -15.74 17.65
N ALA A 437 -7.75 -16.88 16.98
CA ALA A 437 -9.06 -17.51 16.96
C ALA A 437 -9.55 -17.87 18.38
N PHE A 438 -8.64 -18.27 19.26
CA PHE A 438 -8.91 -18.43 20.68
C PHE A 438 -8.13 -17.37 21.47
N VAL A 439 -8.83 -16.42 22.09
CA VAL A 439 -8.20 -15.26 22.77
C VAL A 439 -7.69 -15.56 24.17
N PRO A 440 -8.36 -16.33 25.05
CA PRO A 440 -7.84 -16.60 26.38
C PRO A 440 -6.44 -17.24 26.31
N ASN A 441 -5.46 -16.62 26.97
CA ASN A 441 -4.09 -17.13 27.01
C ASN A 441 -4.00 -18.56 27.54
N ILE A 442 -3.71 -19.50 26.63
CA ILE A 442 -3.70 -20.92 26.96
C ILE A 442 -2.62 -21.20 28.01
N ARG A 443 -1.42 -20.62 27.86
CA ARG A 443 -0.28 -20.83 28.78
C ARG A 443 -0.58 -20.40 30.21
N ARG A 444 -1.22 -19.24 30.35
CA ARG A 444 -1.52 -18.62 31.64
C ARG A 444 -2.68 -19.35 32.31
N TRP A 445 -3.81 -19.43 31.61
CA TRP A 445 -5.07 -19.85 32.20
C TRP A 445 -5.16 -21.36 32.40
N SER A 446 -4.33 -22.16 31.72
CA SER A 446 -4.22 -23.61 32.00
C SER A 446 -3.58 -23.93 33.35
N ARG A 447 -2.97 -22.94 34.04
CA ARG A 447 -2.33 -23.10 35.35
C ARG A 447 -3.23 -22.65 36.50
N GLU A 448 -4.34 -22.01 36.18
CA GLU A 448 -5.28 -21.45 37.15
C GLU A 448 -6.43 -22.43 37.40
N ASP A 449 -7.11 -22.31 38.56
CA ASP A 449 -8.25 -23.17 38.91
C ASP A 449 -9.50 -22.80 38.05
N PRO A 450 -10.01 -23.72 37.20
CA PRO A 450 -11.22 -23.49 36.40
C PRO A 450 -12.45 -23.17 37.26
N ARG A 451 -12.54 -23.69 38.48
CA ARG A 451 -13.69 -23.42 39.36
C ARG A 451 -13.72 -21.95 39.81
N ARG A 452 -12.58 -21.25 39.75
CA ARG A 452 -12.44 -19.87 40.21
C ARG A 452 -12.48 -18.85 39.07
N PHE A 453 -11.82 -19.13 37.95
CA PHE A 453 -11.65 -18.15 36.88
C PHE A 453 -12.39 -18.53 35.60
N THR A 454 -13.16 -17.60 35.02
CA THR A 454 -13.92 -17.84 33.79
C THR A 454 -13.03 -18.22 32.61
N TYR A 455 -11.90 -17.52 32.42
CA TYR A 455 -10.97 -17.86 31.35
C TYR A 455 -10.27 -19.20 31.57
N ALA A 456 -10.00 -19.60 32.82
CA ALA A 456 -9.49 -20.94 33.12
C ALA A 456 -10.50 -22.04 32.74
N ARG A 457 -11.81 -21.81 32.90
CA ARG A 457 -12.85 -22.74 32.38
C ARG A 457 -12.84 -22.85 30.88
N LEU A 458 -12.73 -21.73 30.17
CA LEU A 458 -12.70 -21.74 28.70
C LEU A 458 -11.47 -22.46 28.17
N VAL A 459 -10.30 -22.23 28.78
CA VAL A 459 -9.07 -22.95 28.42
C VAL A 459 -9.19 -24.43 28.74
N ASP A 460 -9.80 -24.79 29.88
CA ASP A 460 -10.05 -26.18 30.24
C ASP A 460 -11.02 -26.87 29.25
N ASP A 461 -12.12 -26.22 28.85
CA ASP A 461 -13.04 -26.74 27.81
C ASP A 461 -12.32 -26.91 26.46
N PHE A 462 -11.52 -25.92 26.04
CA PHE A 462 -10.72 -26.02 24.82
C PHE A 462 -9.73 -27.20 24.88
N LEU A 463 -8.99 -27.37 25.98
CA LEU A 463 -8.00 -28.44 26.11
C LEU A 463 -8.64 -29.82 26.21
N HIS A 464 -9.83 -29.94 26.80
CA HIS A 464 -10.62 -31.18 26.76
C HIS A 464 -11.09 -31.48 25.34
N TYR A 465 -11.68 -30.49 24.66
CA TYR A 465 -12.10 -30.65 23.27
C TYR A 465 -10.95 -31.05 22.34
N GLN A 466 -9.78 -30.43 22.49
CA GLN A 466 -8.61 -30.77 21.67
C GLN A 466 -8.14 -32.22 21.89
N ARG A 467 -8.22 -32.74 23.12
CA ARG A 467 -7.91 -34.14 23.42
C ARG A 467 -8.94 -35.10 22.79
N ASP A 468 -10.21 -34.74 22.85
CA ASP A 468 -11.30 -35.54 22.30
C ASP A 468 -11.31 -35.52 20.76
N LEU A 469 -10.78 -34.46 20.14
CA LEU A 469 -10.69 -34.31 18.69
C LEU A 469 -9.82 -35.40 18.04
N GLY A 470 -8.76 -35.84 18.74
CA GLY A 470 -7.88 -36.92 18.28
C GLY A 470 -7.12 -36.63 16.98
N THR A 471 -6.98 -35.36 16.59
CA THR A 471 -6.21 -34.91 15.42
C THR A 471 -5.33 -33.70 15.77
N TRP A 472 -4.39 -33.38 14.90
CA TRP A 472 -3.54 -32.20 15.08
C TRP A 472 -4.35 -30.91 14.91
N LEU A 473 -4.09 -29.92 15.77
CA LEU A 473 -4.73 -28.61 15.69
C LEU A 473 -3.71 -27.48 15.86
N ILE A 474 -3.71 -26.56 14.91
CA ILE A 474 -2.97 -25.30 14.99
C ILE A 474 -3.96 -24.15 15.17
N THR A 475 -3.71 -23.26 16.13
CA THR A 475 -4.56 -22.09 16.37
C THR A 475 -3.74 -20.85 16.71
N GLY A 476 -4.25 -19.67 16.36
CA GLY A 476 -3.72 -18.41 16.86
C GLY A 476 -4.16 -18.14 18.30
N ASN A 477 -3.21 -17.72 19.16
CA ASN A 477 -3.43 -17.39 20.57
C ASN A 477 -2.43 -16.29 20.99
N ASP A 478 -2.66 -15.62 22.11
CA ASP A 478 -1.65 -14.78 22.73
C ASP A 478 -0.63 -15.66 23.50
N ASP A 479 0.65 -15.31 23.45
CA ASP A 479 1.69 -15.93 24.27
C ASP A 479 2.43 -14.86 25.06
N TYR A 480 3.11 -15.24 26.15
CA TYR A 480 3.87 -14.28 26.94
C TYR A 480 5.16 -14.89 27.47
N GLU A 481 6.09 -14.01 27.84
CA GLU A 481 7.32 -14.34 28.54
C GLU A 481 7.55 -13.37 29.69
N LEU A 482 8.10 -13.88 30.80
CA LEU A 482 8.55 -13.07 31.92
C LEU A 482 10.06 -12.88 31.80
N VAL A 483 10.50 -11.65 31.60
CA VAL A 483 11.90 -11.30 31.38
C VAL A 483 12.42 -10.50 32.57
N GLU A 484 13.47 -10.99 33.23
CA GLU A 484 14.14 -10.21 34.27
C GLU A 484 14.95 -9.07 33.65
N LYS A 485 14.64 -7.84 34.05
CA LYS A 485 15.37 -6.64 33.66
C LYS A 485 16.64 -6.50 34.52
N SER A 486 17.61 -5.76 33.99
CA SER A 486 18.88 -5.45 34.67
C SER A 486 18.76 -4.74 36.04
N ASN A 487 17.61 -4.14 36.34
CA ASN A 487 17.30 -3.52 37.63
C ASN A 487 16.65 -4.50 38.64
N GLY A 488 16.52 -5.79 38.30
CA GLY A 488 15.88 -6.81 39.13
C GLY A 488 14.35 -6.87 39.01
N GLU A 489 13.73 -6.02 38.17
CA GLU A 489 12.28 -6.07 37.92
C GLU A 489 11.94 -7.14 36.87
N THR A 490 10.82 -7.84 37.05
CA THR A 490 10.30 -8.75 36.02
C THR A 490 9.38 -7.98 35.07
N ALA A 491 9.73 -7.95 33.78
CA ALA A 491 8.87 -7.47 32.70
C ALA A 491 8.01 -8.61 32.17
N ARG A 492 6.78 -8.31 31.75
CA ARG A 492 5.98 -9.22 30.94
C ARG A 492 6.02 -8.75 29.49
N PHE A 493 6.45 -9.63 28.59
CA PHE A 493 6.45 -9.42 27.15
C PHE A 493 5.34 -10.27 26.54
N ASP A 494 4.40 -9.62 25.86
CA ASP A 494 3.25 -10.27 25.24
C ASP A 494 3.47 -10.38 23.72
N TYR A 495 3.01 -11.49 23.14
CA TYR A 495 3.21 -11.83 21.73
C TYR A 495 1.91 -12.29 21.08
N ASN A 496 1.71 -11.91 19.83
CA ASN A 496 0.78 -12.58 18.94
C ASN A 496 1.43 -13.88 18.44
N ALA A 497 0.78 -15.02 18.66
CA ALA A 497 1.40 -16.32 18.47
C ALA A 497 0.47 -17.33 17.80
N SER A 498 1.06 -18.42 17.34
CA SER A 498 0.35 -19.63 16.94
C SER A 498 0.90 -20.83 17.68
N VAL A 499 0.01 -21.76 18.04
CA VAL A 499 0.30 -22.88 18.94
C VAL A 499 -0.22 -24.17 18.32
N LEU A 500 0.66 -25.17 18.24
CA LEU A 500 0.33 -26.50 17.72
C LEU A 500 0.05 -27.48 18.86
N PHE A 501 -1.00 -28.26 18.70
CA PHE A 501 -1.38 -29.36 19.56
C PHE A 501 -1.32 -30.68 18.78
N ASP A 502 -0.79 -31.72 19.42
CA ASP A 502 -0.85 -33.09 18.92
C ASP A 502 -2.22 -33.75 19.24
N PRO A 503 -2.50 -34.95 18.70
CA PRO A 503 -3.74 -35.69 18.97
C PRO A 503 -3.98 -35.99 20.45
N GLU A 504 -2.93 -36.06 21.27
CA GLU A 504 -3.01 -36.26 22.72
C GLU A 504 -3.30 -34.96 23.48
N GLY A 505 -3.44 -33.82 22.78
CA GLY A 505 -3.69 -32.50 23.34
C GLY A 505 -2.48 -31.85 23.99
N THR A 506 -1.27 -32.33 23.71
CA THR A 506 -0.02 -31.73 24.16
C THR A 506 0.31 -30.54 23.27
N ARG A 507 0.60 -29.40 23.90
CA ARG A 507 1.17 -28.23 23.22
C ARG A 507 2.61 -28.52 22.80
N THR A 508 2.85 -28.76 21.52
CA THR A 508 4.16 -29.20 21.00
C THR A 508 5.09 -28.03 20.73
N LYS A 509 4.62 -26.98 20.04
CA LYS A 509 5.44 -25.85 19.61
C LYS A 509 4.66 -24.55 19.57
N THR A 510 5.37 -23.42 19.56
CA THR A 510 4.78 -22.09 19.47
C THR A 510 5.63 -21.19 18.59
N TYR A 511 4.98 -20.49 17.66
CA TYR A 511 5.58 -19.44 16.86
C TYR A 511 5.06 -18.08 17.35
N ARG A 512 5.96 -17.10 17.49
CA ARG A 512 5.64 -15.72 17.85
C ARG A 512 5.88 -14.82 16.63
N LYS A 513 4.87 -14.04 16.25
CA LYS A 513 4.90 -13.12 15.09
C LYS A 513 6.16 -12.26 15.11
N MET A 514 6.97 -12.30 14.06
CA MET A 514 8.22 -11.56 13.95
C MET A 514 8.00 -10.14 13.42
N HIS A 515 7.13 -9.99 12.42
CA HIS A 515 6.85 -8.71 11.79
C HIS A 515 5.49 -8.16 12.25
N LEU A 516 5.55 -7.15 13.10
CA LEU A 516 4.38 -6.50 13.67
C LEU A 516 3.94 -5.30 12.83
N VAL A 517 2.63 -5.04 12.78
CA VAL A 517 2.06 -3.88 12.10
C VAL A 517 2.56 -2.60 12.77
N PRO A 518 3.21 -1.68 12.02
CA PRO A 518 3.81 -0.50 12.62
C PRO A 518 2.75 0.43 13.21
N PHE A 519 3.06 1.00 14.37
CA PHE A 519 2.24 1.95 15.12
C PHE A 519 0.94 1.41 15.74
N THR A 520 0.48 0.22 15.35
CA THR A 520 -0.73 -0.42 15.93
C THR A 520 -0.42 -1.68 16.72
N GLU A 521 0.60 -2.44 16.32
CA GLU A 521 1.09 -3.61 17.06
C GLU A 521 2.48 -3.37 17.65
N TYR A 522 3.27 -2.43 17.13
CA TYR A 522 4.63 -2.20 17.64
C TYR A 522 5.06 -0.75 17.50
N PHE A 523 5.87 -0.28 18.44
CA PHE A 523 6.59 0.99 18.35
C PHE A 523 7.95 0.90 19.08
N PRO A 524 9.07 0.78 18.35
CA PRO A 524 10.38 0.51 18.96
C PRO A 524 10.98 1.70 19.72
N PHE A 525 10.35 2.88 19.66
CA PHE A 525 10.90 4.12 20.20
C PHE A 525 10.20 4.59 21.49
N GLU A 526 9.63 3.67 22.28
CA GLU A 526 8.98 3.97 23.57
C GLU A 526 9.85 4.91 24.44
N LYS A 527 11.14 4.59 24.59
CA LYS A 527 12.08 5.36 25.42
C LYS A 527 12.47 6.71 24.81
N GLN A 528 12.60 6.79 23.48
CA GLN A 528 13.04 8.01 22.78
C GLN A 528 11.89 8.98 22.53
N MET A 529 10.65 8.48 22.41
CA MET A 529 9.46 9.26 22.09
C MET A 529 8.26 8.91 22.99
N PRO A 530 8.39 9.03 24.33
CA PRO A 530 7.37 8.55 25.27
C PRO A 530 6.02 9.27 25.12
N LYS A 531 6.03 10.57 24.77
CA LYS A 531 4.79 11.32 24.50
C LYS A 531 4.03 10.78 23.30
N PHE A 532 4.75 10.36 22.26
CA PHE A 532 4.13 9.80 21.07
C PHE A 532 3.67 8.35 21.32
N TYR A 533 4.44 7.57 22.07
CA TYR A 533 4.02 6.25 22.53
C TYR A 533 2.70 6.32 23.34
N ASN A 534 2.62 7.21 24.33
CA ASN A 534 1.39 7.42 25.10
C ASN A 534 0.25 7.92 24.23
N LEU A 535 0.53 8.80 23.26
CA LEU A 535 -0.48 9.22 22.28
C LEU A 535 -1.04 8.03 21.50
N LEU A 536 -0.19 7.09 21.06
CA LEU A 536 -0.66 5.88 20.37
C LEU A 536 -1.57 5.04 21.29
N LEU A 537 -1.19 4.84 22.55
CA LEU A 537 -2.02 4.12 23.54
C LEU A 537 -3.38 4.80 23.77
N ASP A 538 -3.42 6.14 23.77
CA ASP A 538 -4.67 6.91 23.87
C ASP A 538 -5.63 6.69 22.67
N PHE A 539 -5.14 6.07 21.59
CA PHE A 539 -5.88 5.66 20.39
C PHE A 539 -6.19 4.14 20.36
N ASP A 540 -6.19 3.47 21.53
CA ASP A 540 -6.60 2.07 21.71
C ASP A 540 -5.79 1.07 20.86
N VAL A 541 -4.48 1.32 20.72
CA VAL A 541 -3.55 0.38 20.08
C VAL A 541 -3.06 -0.67 21.09
N TYR A 542 -2.88 -1.91 20.62
CA TYR A 542 -2.39 -3.02 21.44
C TYR A 542 -0.98 -3.38 21.01
N LEU A 543 0.01 -2.97 21.81
CA LEU A 543 1.43 -3.16 21.48
C LEU A 543 1.94 -4.52 21.97
N TRP A 544 2.62 -5.24 21.07
CA TRP A 544 3.22 -6.56 21.26
C TRP A 544 4.74 -6.47 21.13
N GLU A 545 5.43 -7.48 21.64
CA GLU A 545 6.85 -7.69 21.37
C GLU A 545 7.05 -8.55 20.12
N PRO A 546 8.06 -8.28 19.29
CA PRO A 546 8.33 -9.08 18.10
C PRO A 546 9.04 -10.38 18.45
N GLY A 547 8.64 -11.48 17.80
CA GLY A 547 9.41 -12.72 17.78
C GLY A 547 10.74 -12.56 17.04
N THR A 548 11.72 -13.41 17.35
CA THR A 548 13.09 -13.32 16.80
C THR A 548 13.35 -14.27 15.64
N ASP A 549 12.81 -15.49 15.72
CA ASP A 549 13.20 -16.61 14.87
C ASP A 549 12.01 -17.24 14.14
N PRO A 550 12.21 -17.66 12.88
CA PRO A 550 11.20 -18.44 12.17
C PRO A 550 11.05 -19.81 12.85
N VAL A 551 9.82 -20.24 13.03
CA VAL A 551 9.49 -21.57 13.56
C VAL A 551 8.89 -22.43 12.46
N VAL A 552 9.43 -23.63 12.33
CA VAL A 552 8.86 -24.71 11.50
C VAL A 552 8.19 -25.71 12.44
N PHE A 553 6.92 -25.97 12.19
CA PHE A 553 6.10 -26.96 12.88
C PHE A 553 6.27 -28.34 12.24
N GLU A 554 6.15 -29.37 13.06
CA GLU A 554 6.40 -30.76 12.68
C GLU A 554 5.10 -31.54 12.84
N HIS A 555 4.57 -32.04 11.72
CA HIS A 555 3.54 -33.06 11.64
C HIS A 555 4.20 -34.37 11.19
N PRO A 556 3.72 -35.57 11.58
CA PRO A 556 4.35 -36.85 11.21
C PRO A 556 4.55 -37.03 9.70
N GLY A 557 3.70 -36.40 8.89
CA GLY A 557 3.77 -36.46 7.43
C GLY A 557 4.48 -35.29 6.73
N PHE A 558 4.59 -34.12 7.36
CA PHE A 558 5.11 -32.92 6.70
C PHE A 558 5.54 -31.83 7.69
N THR A 559 6.32 -30.88 7.19
CA THR A 559 6.69 -29.68 7.96
C THR A 559 6.03 -28.43 7.40
N PHE A 560 5.62 -27.51 8.28
CA PHE A 560 4.92 -26.30 7.86
C PHE A 560 5.30 -25.06 8.67
N SER A 561 4.90 -23.90 8.17
CA SER A 561 5.11 -22.60 8.83
C SER A 561 3.80 -21.83 8.92
N THR A 562 3.74 -20.90 9.88
CA THR A 562 2.55 -20.07 10.11
C THR A 562 2.87 -18.59 10.15
N PRO A 563 3.30 -17.96 9.04
CA PRO A 563 3.39 -16.51 9.00
C PRO A 563 2.02 -15.92 9.37
N ILE A 564 1.99 -14.97 10.32
CA ILE A 564 0.73 -14.47 10.88
C ILE A 564 0.34 -13.17 10.17
N CYS A 565 -0.84 -13.15 9.55
CA CYS A 565 -1.48 -11.97 8.97
C CYS A 565 -0.52 -11.22 8.04
N PHE A 566 -0.21 -9.98 8.40
CA PHE A 566 0.67 -9.03 7.69
C PHE A 566 2.04 -9.59 7.25
N GLU A 567 2.55 -10.65 7.89
CA GLU A 567 3.84 -11.27 7.55
C GLU A 567 3.90 -11.85 6.13
N ASP A 568 2.77 -12.26 5.55
CA ASP A 568 2.77 -12.76 4.18
C ASP A 568 3.06 -11.69 3.12
N GLY A 569 2.85 -10.41 3.47
CA GLY A 569 3.19 -9.25 2.67
C GLY A 569 4.71 -9.09 2.46
N PHE A 570 5.54 -9.73 3.29
CA PHE A 570 6.99 -9.59 3.28
C PHE A 570 7.68 -10.79 2.59
N PRO A 571 8.22 -10.61 1.36
CA PRO A 571 8.87 -11.71 0.64
C PRO A 571 10.00 -12.37 1.44
N ARG A 572 10.76 -11.52 2.16
CA ARG A 572 11.91 -11.95 2.96
C ARG A 572 11.51 -12.83 4.13
N ASP A 573 10.40 -12.54 4.81
CA ASP A 573 10.01 -13.22 6.04
C ASP A 573 9.46 -14.60 5.73
N VAL A 574 8.55 -14.71 4.76
CA VAL A 574 8.05 -16.03 4.28
C VAL A 574 9.19 -16.91 3.76
N ARG A 575 10.14 -16.32 3.02
CA ARG A 575 11.34 -17.04 2.56
C ARG A 575 12.16 -17.61 3.71
N ARG A 576 12.24 -16.94 4.87
CA ARG A 576 13.02 -17.43 6.03
C ARG A 576 12.45 -18.74 6.57
N PHE A 577 11.12 -18.89 6.61
CA PHE A 577 10.48 -20.14 7.02
C PHE A 577 10.78 -21.31 6.07
N VAL A 578 10.67 -21.08 4.77
CA VAL A 578 10.96 -22.11 3.77
C VAL A 578 12.44 -22.49 3.79
N ARG A 579 13.33 -21.51 4.02
CA ARG A 579 14.77 -21.75 4.23
C ARG A 579 15.08 -22.50 5.53
N ALA A 580 14.20 -22.42 6.53
CA ALA A 580 14.32 -23.14 7.79
C ALA A 580 13.75 -24.57 7.71
N GLY A 581 13.08 -24.94 6.60
CA GLY A 581 12.65 -26.31 6.34
C GLY A 581 11.18 -26.46 5.96
N ALA A 582 10.35 -25.41 6.02
CA ALA A 582 8.91 -25.56 5.76
C ALA A 582 8.59 -26.05 4.33
N GLU A 583 7.81 -27.14 4.26
CA GLU A 583 7.29 -27.74 3.03
C GLU A 583 5.89 -27.23 2.65
N LEU A 584 5.16 -26.71 3.63
CA LEU A 584 3.87 -26.05 3.48
C LEU A 584 3.86 -24.68 4.19
N ILE A 585 3.14 -23.71 3.63
CA ILE A 585 2.94 -22.40 4.25
C ILE A 585 1.46 -22.28 4.62
N ILE A 586 1.14 -22.04 5.89
CA ILE A 586 -0.22 -21.87 6.40
C ILE A 586 -0.33 -20.48 7.04
N ASN A 587 -0.72 -19.47 6.29
CA ASN A 587 -0.93 -18.15 6.87
C ASN A 587 -2.18 -18.13 7.75
N LEU A 588 -2.01 -17.70 9.00
CA LEU A 588 -3.13 -17.46 9.91
C LEU A 588 -3.40 -15.96 9.90
N SER A 589 -4.57 -15.55 9.41
CA SER A 589 -4.96 -14.14 9.34
C SER A 589 -6.26 -13.90 10.09
N ASN A 590 -6.45 -12.67 10.53
CA ASN A 590 -7.75 -12.14 10.88
C ASN A 590 -7.94 -10.92 10.01
N ASP A 591 -8.87 -10.92 9.06
CA ASP A 591 -9.15 -9.74 8.21
C ASP A 591 -10.40 -8.99 8.70
N TYR A 592 -10.98 -9.39 9.85
CA TYR A 592 -12.14 -8.74 10.46
C TYR A 592 -11.83 -7.30 10.87
N TRP A 593 -10.56 -6.97 11.07
CA TRP A 593 -10.12 -5.62 11.42
C TRP A 593 -10.35 -4.59 10.30
N SER A 594 -10.39 -5.02 9.03
CA SER A 594 -10.56 -4.10 7.90
C SER A 594 -12.03 -3.91 7.52
N LEU A 595 -12.88 -4.93 7.74
CA LEU A 595 -14.28 -4.95 7.28
C LEU A 595 -14.41 -4.53 5.80
N SER A 596 -13.40 -4.86 5.00
CA SER A 596 -13.29 -4.49 3.60
C SER A 596 -12.92 -5.68 2.75
N GLU A 597 -13.79 -6.06 1.81
CA GLU A 597 -13.47 -7.05 0.78
C GLU A 597 -12.27 -6.60 -0.08
N VAL A 598 -12.10 -5.28 -0.28
CA VAL A 598 -10.97 -4.74 -1.03
C VAL A 598 -9.66 -5.05 -0.32
N GLU A 599 -9.58 -4.78 0.99
CA GLU A 599 -8.40 -5.10 1.79
C GLU A 599 -8.11 -6.59 1.77
N ALA A 600 -9.10 -7.42 2.11
CA ALA A 600 -8.95 -8.88 2.14
C ALA A 600 -8.45 -9.43 0.79
N LYS A 601 -8.88 -8.83 -0.32
CA LYS A 601 -8.41 -9.19 -1.67
C LYS A 601 -7.01 -8.67 -1.98
N GLN A 602 -6.65 -7.47 -1.53
CA GLN A 602 -5.28 -6.94 -1.64
C GLN A 602 -4.29 -7.81 -0.85
N HIS A 603 -4.67 -8.23 0.36
CA HIS A 603 -3.88 -9.09 1.24
C HIS A 603 -3.71 -10.49 0.63
N TYR A 604 -4.80 -11.12 0.18
CA TYR A 604 -4.79 -12.40 -0.52
C TYR A 604 -3.86 -12.42 -1.74
N ALA A 605 -3.73 -11.31 -2.47
CA ALA A 605 -2.84 -11.28 -3.63
C ALA A 605 -1.38 -11.61 -3.27
N ASN A 606 -0.94 -11.32 -2.03
CA ASN A 606 0.40 -11.67 -1.55
C ASN A 606 0.61 -13.18 -1.44
N THR A 607 -0.40 -13.92 -0.97
CA THR A 607 -0.42 -15.40 -0.90
C THR A 607 0.04 -16.04 -2.22
N ILE A 608 -0.44 -15.52 -3.37
CA ILE A 608 -0.05 -16.03 -4.69
C ILE A 608 1.43 -15.79 -4.99
N PHE A 609 1.94 -14.59 -4.70
CA PHE A 609 3.36 -14.33 -4.89
C PHE A 609 4.22 -15.18 -3.97
N ARG A 610 3.84 -15.34 -2.70
CA ARG A 610 4.56 -16.15 -1.73
C ARG A 610 4.64 -17.63 -2.14
N ALA A 611 3.55 -18.18 -2.68
CA ALA A 611 3.52 -19.53 -3.22
C ALA A 611 4.52 -19.71 -4.38
N ILE A 612 4.47 -18.83 -5.39
CA ILE A 612 5.36 -18.88 -6.58
C ILE A 612 6.82 -18.64 -6.20
N GLU A 613 7.06 -17.64 -5.36
CA GLU A 613 8.39 -17.27 -4.89
C GLU A 613 9.08 -18.41 -4.19
N ASN A 614 8.32 -19.27 -3.49
CA ASN A 614 8.89 -20.38 -2.73
C ASN A 614 8.69 -21.76 -3.36
N ARG A 615 7.85 -21.88 -4.40
CA ARG A 615 7.42 -23.18 -4.96
C ARG A 615 6.88 -24.08 -3.84
N ARG A 616 5.99 -23.52 -3.03
CA ARG A 616 5.33 -24.17 -1.90
C ARG A 616 3.85 -23.94 -2.02
N GLU A 617 3.07 -24.92 -1.60
CA GLU A 617 1.64 -24.71 -1.42
C GLU A 617 1.43 -23.71 -0.29
N PHE A 618 0.37 -22.93 -0.44
CA PHE A 618 0.06 -21.86 0.47
C PHE A 618 -1.42 -21.94 0.84
N LEU A 619 -1.67 -22.26 2.09
CA LEU A 619 -2.98 -22.21 2.71
C LEU A 619 -3.11 -20.89 3.45
N ARG A 620 -4.28 -20.26 3.33
CA ARG A 620 -4.62 -19.07 4.10
C ARG A 620 -5.87 -19.39 4.90
N ALA A 621 -5.77 -19.36 6.22
CA ALA A 621 -6.89 -19.50 7.15
C ALA A 621 -7.20 -18.13 7.76
N SER A 622 -8.25 -17.49 7.27
CA SER A 622 -8.67 -16.15 7.73
C SER A 622 -9.88 -16.26 8.65
N ALA A 623 -9.98 -15.39 9.66
CA ALA A 623 -11.17 -15.30 10.50
C ALA A 623 -12.43 -14.91 9.70
N SER A 624 -12.30 -14.02 8.71
CA SER A 624 -13.43 -13.50 7.91
C SER A 624 -13.06 -12.96 6.53
N GLY A 625 -11.78 -13.09 6.12
CA GLY A 625 -11.30 -12.68 4.81
C GLY A 625 -11.28 -13.83 3.80
N VAL A 626 -10.23 -13.88 2.96
CA VAL A 626 -10.09 -14.95 1.97
C VAL A 626 -9.41 -16.17 2.60
N THR A 627 -10.21 -17.11 3.09
CA THR A 627 -9.72 -18.47 3.37
C THR A 627 -9.56 -19.24 2.05
N SER A 628 -8.37 -19.76 1.76
CA SER A 628 -8.05 -20.31 0.43
C SER A 628 -6.87 -21.28 0.38
N HIS A 629 -6.82 -22.04 -0.70
CA HIS A 629 -5.70 -22.89 -1.10
C HIS A 629 -5.11 -22.43 -2.43
N VAL A 630 -3.82 -22.08 -2.40
CA VAL A 630 -3.03 -21.69 -3.57
C VAL A 630 -1.91 -22.70 -3.78
N ASP A 631 -1.81 -23.23 -5.00
CA ASP A 631 -0.77 -24.22 -5.33
C ASP A 631 0.62 -23.59 -5.53
N LYS A 632 1.63 -24.45 -5.68
CA LYS A 632 3.05 -24.08 -5.87
C LYS A 632 3.30 -23.18 -7.09
N THR A 633 2.37 -23.14 -8.05
CA THR A 633 2.42 -22.29 -9.24
C THR A 633 1.65 -20.98 -9.09
N GLY A 634 1.01 -20.76 -7.95
CA GLY A 634 0.20 -19.58 -7.66
C GLY A 634 -1.25 -19.67 -8.18
N ARG A 635 -1.72 -20.85 -8.59
CA ARG A 635 -3.13 -21.01 -8.97
C ARG A 635 -3.98 -21.18 -7.72
N LEU A 636 -5.06 -20.42 -7.66
CA LEU A 636 -6.14 -20.65 -6.71
C LEU A 636 -6.81 -21.98 -7.04
N ARG A 637 -6.85 -22.89 -6.06
CA ARG A 637 -7.59 -24.15 -6.15
C ARG A 637 -9.00 -23.95 -5.63
N GLU A 638 -9.11 -23.48 -4.39
CA GLU A 638 -10.38 -23.33 -3.69
C GLU A 638 -10.33 -22.14 -2.73
N SER A 639 -11.49 -21.53 -2.46
CA SER A 639 -11.63 -20.43 -1.50
C SER A 639 -13.05 -20.33 -0.95
N LEU A 640 -13.17 -19.85 0.28
CA LEU A 640 -14.45 -19.49 0.89
C LEU A 640 -14.89 -18.07 0.51
N PRO A 641 -16.20 -17.78 0.59
CA PRO A 641 -16.71 -16.41 0.58
C PRO A 641 -16.15 -15.59 1.76
N PHE A 642 -16.14 -14.26 1.57
CA PHE A 642 -15.77 -13.33 2.63
C PHE A 642 -16.88 -13.22 3.66
N TYR A 643 -16.51 -13.00 4.93
CA TYR A 643 -17.44 -12.66 6.01
C TYR A 643 -18.60 -13.66 6.20
N GLU A 644 -18.32 -14.95 6.00
CA GLU A 644 -19.27 -16.05 6.22
C GLU A 644 -18.65 -17.10 7.16
N GLU A 645 -19.44 -17.62 8.09
CA GLU A 645 -19.06 -18.76 8.92
C GLU A 645 -19.00 -20.03 8.06
N SER A 646 -17.82 -20.62 7.91
CA SER A 646 -17.66 -21.82 7.09
C SER A 646 -16.32 -22.50 7.37
N PHE A 647 -16.08 -23.61 6.70
CA PHE A 647 -14.80 -24.31 6.71
C PHE A 647 -14.45 -24.78 5.30
N LEU A 648 -13.16 -24.91 5.01
CA LEU A 648 -12.63 -25.38 3.74
C LEU A 648 -11.79 -26.64 3.97
N ILE A 649 -12.16 -27.73 3.31
CA ILE A 649 -11.34 -28.95 3.27
C ILE A 649 -10.46 -28.86 2.04
N VAL A 650 -9.15 -28.98 2.23
CA VAL A 650 -8.17 -28.87 1.15
C VAL A 650 -7.26 -30.09 1.14
N GLU A 651 -6.89 -30.50 -0.06
CA GLU A 651 -5.94 -31.58 -0.29
C GLU A 651 -4.60 -30.97 -0.70
N VAL A 652 -3.53 -31.28 0.06
CA VAL A 652 -2.18 -30.75 -0.22
C VAL A 652 -1.23 -31.85 -0.64
N ASP A 653 -0.44 -31.59 -1.68
CA ASP A 653 0.54 -32.53 -2.21
C ASP A 653 1.93 -32.23 -1.61
N ILE A 654 2.31 -32.98 -0.58
CA ILE A 654 3.63 -32.88 0.04
C ILE A 654 4.57 -33.91 -0.58
N GLY A 655 5.61 -33.41 -1.24
CA GLY A 655 6.61 -34.22 -1.92
C GLY A 655 7.74 -33.35 -2.46
N GLU A 656 8.56 -33.91 -3.34
CA GLU A 656 9.70 -33.18 -3.91
C GLU A 656 9.25 -31.87 -4.56
N SER A 657 9.74 -30.76 -4.01
CA SER A 657 9.43 -29.42 -4.48
C SER A 657 10.71 -28.68 -4.80
N ARG A 658 10.80 -28.11 -6.00
CA ARG A 658 11.99 -27.36 -6.43
C ARG A 658 12.24 -26.20 -5.49
N THR A 659 13.49 -25.99 -5.08
CA THR A 659 13.86 -24.73 -4.41
C THR A 659 14.03 -23.65 -5.47
N SER A 660 13.23 -22.59 -5.40
CA SER A 660 13.32 -21.49 -6.35
C SER A 660 14.64 -20.71 -6.20
N TYR A 661 15.02 -19.97 -7.25
CA TYR A 661 16.21 -19.11 -7.18
C TYR A 661 16.01 -17.97 -6.19
N PHE A 662 14.78 -17.42 -6.10
CA PHE A 662 14.44 -16.42 -5.09
C PHE A 662 14.55 -16.99 -3.66
N THR A 663 14.05 -18.19 -3.39
CA THR A 663 14.22 -18.84 -2.08
C THR A 663 15.70 -19.02 -1.75
N ARG A 664 16.55 -19.34 -2.74
CA ARG A 664 17.99 -19.50 -2.50
C ARG A 664 18.70 -18.17 -2.22
N PHE A 665 18.48 -17.12 -3.02
CA PHE A 665 19.28 -15.89 -2.99
C PHE A 665 18.58 -14.66 -2.41
N GLY A 666 17.27 -14.71 -2.18
CA GLY A 666 16.47 -13.63 -1.61
C GLY A 666 16.39 -12.42 -2.53
N ASP A 667 16.52 -11.24 -1.94
CA ASP A 667 16.35 -9.94 -2.60
C ASP A 667 17.55 -9.51 -3.47
N TRP A 668 18.20 -10.46 -4.16
CA TRP A 668 19.36 -10.18 -5.01
C TRP A 668 19.05 -9.17 -6.13
N PHE A 669 17.82 -9.18 -6.64
CA PHE A 669 17.40 -8.33 -7.76
C PHE A 669 17.38 -6.83 -7.38
N PRO A 670 16.65 -6.37 -6.35
CA PRO A 670 16.73 -4.95 -5.94
C PRO A 670 18.15 -4.55 -5.51
N VAL A 671 18.92 -5.43 -4.87
CA VAL A 671 20.31 -5.15 -4.47
C VAL A 671 21.21 -4.90 -5.69
N THR A 672 21.12 -5.73 -6.74
CA THR A 672 21.90 -5.54 -7.97
C THR A 672 21.47 -4.29 -8.74
N LEU A 673 20.18 -3.95 -8.76
CA LEU A 673 19.69 -2.70 -9.33
C LEU A 673 20.22 -1.48 -8.57
N ALA A 674 20.28 -1.54 -7.23
CA ALA A 674 20.86 -0.48 -6.41
C ALA A 674 22.34 -0.26 -6.73
N ALA A 675 23.12 -1.35 -6.82
CA ALA A 675 24.53 -1.28 -7.21
C ALA A 675 24.72 -0.63 -8.59
N PHE A 676 23.91 -1.02 -9.58
CA PHE A 676 23.93 -0.40 -10.91
C PHE A 676 23.60 1.10 -10.88
N CYS A 677 22.55 1.50 -10.14
CA CYS A 677 22.17 2.91 -9.99
C CYS A 677 23.27 3.75 -9.34
N CYS A 678 23.92 3.22 -8.30
CA CYS A 678 25.06 3.90 -7.65
C CYS A 678 26.22 4.10 -8.62
N LEU A 679 26.62 3.07 -9.38
CA LEU A 679 27.68 3.18 -10.39
C LEU A 679 27.32 4.19 -11.49
N PHE A 680 26.07 4.19 -11.96
CA PHE A 680 25.58 5.15 -12.93
C PHE A 680 25.67 6.60 -12.42
N LEU A 681 25.25 6.84 -11.17
CA LEU A 681 25.31 8.16 -10.56
C LEU A 681 26.75 8.64 -10.38
N LEU A 682 27.65 7.78 -9.90
CA LEU A 682 29.07 8.10 -9.75
C LEU A 682 29.71 8.49 -11.09
N PHE A 683 29.51 7.67 -12.13
CA PHE A 683 30.07 7.93 -13.46
C PHE A 683 29.61 9.29 -14.03
N ASN A 684 28.33 9.63 -13.89
CA ASN A 684 27.79 10.90 -14.36
C ASN A 684 28.24 12.09 -13.51
N ALA A 685 28.39 11.91 -12.19
CA ALA A 685 28.91 12.95 -11.31
C ALA A 685 30.36 13.31 -11.66
N PHE A 686 31.23 12.31 -11.87
CA PHE A 686 32.60 12.53 -12.33
C PHE A 686 32.65 13.23 -13.70
N GLY A 687 31.82 12.80 -14.64
CA GLY A 687 31.71 13.45 -15.95
C GLY A 687 31.23 14.90 -15.88
N PHE A 688 30.36 15.23 -14.92
CA PHE A 688 29.88 16.59 -14.70
C PHE A 688 30.96 17.49 -14.08
N MET A 689 31.70 16.99 -13.08
CA MET A 689 32.81 17.71 -12.46
C MET A 689 33.91 18.03 -13.47
N ARG A 690 34.29 17.05 -14.32
CA ARG A 690 35.27 17.23 -15.41
C ARG A 690 34.89 18.24 -16.49
N ARG A 691 33.60 18.57 -16.63
CA ARG A 691 33.12 19.59 -17.59
C ARG A 691 33.08 20.99 -16.97
N ARG A 692 33.25 21.10 -15.65
CA ARG A 692 33.26 22.37 -14.90
C ARG A 692 34.66 22.80 -14.45
N SER A 693 35.58 21.84 -14.26
CA SER A 693 37.03 22.07 -14.26
C SER A 693 37.50 22.34 -15.68
#